data_AF-A0A3M2AYS0-F1
#
_entry.id   AF-A0A3M2AYS0-F1
#
_cell.length_a   1.000
_cell.length_b   1.000
_cell.length_c   1.000
_cell.angle_alpha   90.00
_cell.angle_beta   90.00
_cell.angle_gamma   90.00
#
_symmetry.space_group_name_H-M   'P 1'
#
loop_
_entity.id
_entity.type
_entity.pdbx_description
1 polymer ?
#
loop_
_entity_poly.entity_id
_entity_poly.type
_entity_poly.pdbx_seq_one_letter_code
_entity_poly.pdbx_strand_id
1 'polypeptide(L)'
;MTPMETLQNLLAQRIVVLDGAMGTMIQAQHLDESDFRGERFAAHPCDLKGNNDVLVLTKPELITSIHQQYLEAGADIIETNTFNANAVSMADYRMEPLVYEINVAAAKAARLAVERIMVQDPQRPRFVAGAIGPTNRTASMSPDVNNPAYRAITYDQLREAYAEQVRGLVEGGVDLLLVETIFDTLNAKAALFAIEQYCEEHGVRVPVMISVTITDQSGRTLSGQTIEAFWTSIAHAKPLSVGINCALGARQMRPYLEELAALAPVYISCYPNAGLPNAFGGFDETPERMASDLREFARNGWLNIVGGCCGTTPAHIRAIAETVREIPPHRVVPAERVTRLSGLEALTIRPETNFVTIGERTNVTGSPKFARLILNGQFEEALAIARQQVEGGAQILDVNMDEAMLDSERAMTQFLNLIASEPDIARIPIMVDSSKWSVIEAGLKCLQGKGVVNSISLKEGEERFKAQARAIKRYGAAVVVMAFDEAGQAETIERKVEICTRSYRILTEEVGFPPEDIIFDPNILTVATGIEEHNAFAVNFIEATRLIKATLPFCKVSGGVSNISFSFRGNNVVREAMHTAFLYHAIKAGLDMGIVNAGQLGVYEEIPRDLLELVEDVLLNRRPDATERLVAFAETVRQDGKAAARDESWRQGTVEERLSHALVKGIVDYIETDVEEARQKYGAPLRVIEGPLMAGMNLVGDLFGSGKMFLPQVIKSARVMKKAVAYLTPFLEAEKDKAGTTTHGKILLATVKGDVHDIGKNIVGVVLACNNYQVLDLGVMVPCETIIETAQREHVDVVGLSGLITPSLDEMVHVAREMNRAGMTVPLLIGGATTSKVHTAVKIAPAYREPVVHVLDASLAVNVVRQLLGDDKTDFSTTIRRQQEQTRQAHESKQSRRRLLPIEEARKQKPAINWTAADIPQPEFLGVRVIADMPLAELVSVIDWTPFFHAWELKGR
;
A
#
# COMPACT_ATOMS: atom_id res chain seq x y z
N MET A 1 -29.01 15.50 -21.47
CA MET A 1 -28.05 14.83 -20.59
C MET A 1 -28.26 13.34 -20.72
N THR A 2 -27.20 12.56 -20.82
CA THR A 2 -27.28 11.09 -20.72
C THR A 2 -27.69 10.68 -19.30
N PRO A 3 -28.19 9.45 -19.06
CA PRO A 3 -28.42 8.95 -17.70
C PRO A 3 -27.18 9.06 -16.81
N MET A 4 -25.99 8.79 -17.38
CA MET A 4 -24.70 8.93 -16.70
C MET A 4 -24.41 10.38 -16.28
N GLU A 5 -24.53 11.35 -17.18
CA GLU A 5 -24.33 12.77 -16.85
C GLU A 5 -25.31 13.24 -15.76
N THR A 6 -26.54 12.74 -15.82
CA THR A 6 -27.57 13.04 -14.82
C THR A 6 -27.17 12.48 -13.46
N LEU A 7 -26.73 11.22 -13.39
CA LEU A 7 -26.28 10.59 -12.15
C LEU A 7 -25.04 11.29 -11.57
N GLN A 8 -24.03 11.60 -12.40
CA GLN A 8 -22.84 12.32 -11.95
C GLN A 8 -23.17 13.70 -11.40
N ASN A 9 -24.09 14.44 -12.03
CA ASN A 9 -24.56 15.72 -11.52
C ASN A 9 -25.27 15.57 -10.16
N LEU A 10 -26.05 14.50 -9.97
CA LEU A 10 -26.69 14.23 -8.69
C LEU A 10 -25.68 13.91 -7.58
N LEU A 11 -24.70 13.05 -7.87
CA LEU A 11 -23.65 12.66 -6.92
C LEU A 11 -22.79 13.84 -6.45
N ALA A 12 -22.62 14.85 -7.31
CA ALA A 12 -21.93 16.09 -6.96
C ALA A 12 -22.78 17.05 -6.11
N GLN A 13 -24.11 16.96 -6.18
CA GLN A 13 -25.04 17.89 -5.53
C GLN A 13 -25.60 17.36 -4.21
N ARG A 14 -25.83 16.04 -4.09
CA ARG A 14 -26.43 15.40 -2.92
C ARG A 14 -25.97 13.96 -2.77
N ILE A 15 -26.21 13.41 -1.59
CA ILE A 15 -26.08 11.97 -1.35
C ILE A 15 -27.24 11.24 -2.06
N VAL A 16 -26.89 10.27 -2.89
CA VAL A 16 -27.81 9.43 -3.66
C VAL A 16 -28.13 8.17 -2.85
N VAL A 17 -29.40 7.71 -2.90
CA VAL A 17 -29.84 6.56 -2.10
C VAL A 17 -29.91 5.30 -2.97
N LEU A 18 -29.18 4.25 -2.58
CA LEU A 18 -29.30 2.90 -3.10
C LEU A 18 -30.39 2.15 -2.31
N ASP A 19 -30.98 1.11 -2.88
CA ASP A 19 -32.00 0.31 -2.21
C ASP A 19 -31.45 -0.59 -1.08
N GLY A 20 -32.30 -1.51 -0.62
CA GLY A 20 -32.01 -2.45 0.45
C GLY A 20 -32.00 -3.90 -0.04
N ALA A 21 -31.96 -4.86 0.89
CA ALA A 21 -31.87 -6.27 0.53
C ALA A 21 -33.08 -6.80 -0.27
N MET A 22 -32.84 -7.25 -1.50
CA MET A 22 -33.78 -8.05 -2.28
C MET A 22 -34.06 -9.41 -1.61
N GLY A 23 -33.00 -10.11 -1.19
CA GLY A 23 -33.11 -11.43 -0.56
C GLY A 23 -33.97 -11.44 0.71
N THR A 24 -33.82 -10.43 1.58
CA THR A 24 -34.64 -10.29 2.80
C THR A 24 -36.12 -10.08 2.46
N MET A 25 -36.42 -9.28 1.43
CA MET A 25 -37.81 -9.04 1.00
C MET A 25 -38.46 -10.28 0.38
N ILE A 26 -37.70 -11.09 -0.36
CA ILE A 26 -38.16 -12.39 -0.91
C ILE A 26 -38.41 -13.38 0.22
N GLN A 27 -37.49 -13.50 1.19
CA GLN A 27 -37.63 -14.41 2.33
C GLN A 27 -38.89 -14.12 3.16
N ALA A 28 -39.28 -12.84 3.29
CA ALA A 28 -40.49 -12.43 3.99
C ALA A 28 -41.80 -12.88 3.31
N GLN A 29 -41.76 -13.31 2.04
CA GLN A 29 -42.92 -13.85 1.33
C GLN A 29 -43.18 -15.33 1.62
N HIS A 30 -42.25 -16.02 2.31
CA HIS A 30 -42.36 -17.43 2.67
C HIS A 30 -42.63 -18.37 1.47
N LEU A 31 -42.01 -18.08 0.32
CA LEU A 31 -42.18 -18.86 -0.91
C LEU A 31 -41.73 -20.32 -0.75
N ASP A 32 -42.42 -21.21 -1.45
CA ASP A 32 -42.10 -22.64 -1.51
C ASP A 32 -41.50 -23.06 -2.85
N GLU A 33 -41.11 -24.33 -2.97
CA GLU A 33 -40.49 -24.87 -4.19
C GLU A 33 -41.35 -24.68 -5.45
N SER A 34 -42.68 -24.73 -5.32
CA SER A 34 -43.60 -24.56 -6.45
C SER A 34 -43.58 -23.13 -6.98
N ASP A 35 -43.35 -22.13 -6.11
CA ASP A 35 -43.18 -20.74 -6.52
C ASP A 35 -41.89 -20.51 -7.31
N PHE A 36 -40.78 -21.13 -6.89
CA PHE A 36 -39.49 -21.03 -7.59
C PHE A 36 -39.50 -21.76 -8.93
N ARG A 37 -40.24 -22.88 -9.04
CA ARG A 37 -40.40 -23.60 -10.31
C ARG A 37 -41.35 -22.90 -11.28
N GLY A 38 -42.43 -22.32 -10.76
CA GLY A 38 -43.56 -21.88 -11.57
C GLY A 38 -44.07 -22.99 -12.51
N GLU A 39 -44.79 -22.60 -13.56
CA GLU A 39 -45.25 -23.57 -14.56
C GLU A 39 -44.11 -24.06 -15.46
N ARG A 40 -43.17 -23.15 -15.80
CA ARG A 40 -42.10 -23.40 -16.77
C ARG A 40 -41.11 -24.46 -16.31
N PHE A 41 -40.78 -24.52 -15.02
CA PHE A 41 -39.77 -25.41 -14.46
C PHE A 41 -40.37 -26.49 -13.54
N ALA A 42 -41.67 -26.77 -13.68
CA ALA A 42 -42.36 -27.78 -12.86
C ALA A 42 -41.63 -29.14 -12.86
N ALA A 43 -41.11 -29.56 -14.02
CA ALA A 43 -40.38 -30.82 -14.21
C ALA A 43 -38.84 -30.71 -14.08
N HIS A 44 -38.31 -29.61 -13.53
CA HIS A 44 -36.85 -29.42 -13.39
C HIS A 44 -36.21 -30.50 -12.48
N PRO A 45 -35.04 -31.06 -12.81
CA PRO A 45 -34.52 -32.28 -12.16
C PRO A 45 -33.94 -32.09 -10.75
N CYS A 46 -33.85 -30.86 -10.25
CA CYS A 46 -33.36 -30.52 -8.92
C CYS A 46 -34.18 -29.38 -8.31
N ASP A 47 -34.08 -29.19 -7.00
CA ASP A 47 -34.79 -28.12 -6.29
C ASP A 47 -34.28 -26.74 -6.68
N LEU A 48 -35.19 -25.78 -6.79
CA LEU A 48 -34.92 -24.39 -7.17
C LEU A 48 -35.11 -23.40 -6.02
N LYS A 49 -35.71 -23.84 -4.90
CA LYS A 49 -35.86 -23.02 -3.70
C LYS A 49 -34.52 -22.50 -3.21
N GLY A 50 -34.43 -21.18 -3.06
CA GLY A 50 -33.20 -20.47 -2.69
C GLY A 50 -32.52 -19.80 -3.88
N ASN A 51 -32.83 -20.19 -5.12
CA ASN A 51 -32.40 -19.47 -6.32
C ASN A 51 -33.26 -18.22 -6.55
N ASN A 52 -33.03 -17.18 -5.76
CA ASN A 52 -33.83 -15.95 -5.82
C ASN A 52 -33.85 -15.32 -7.22
N ASP A 53 -32.75 -15.43 -7.97
CA ASP A 53 -32.58 -14.88 -9.30
C ASP A 53 -33.59 -15.48 -10.31
N VAL A 54 -34.02 -16.74 -10.16
CA VAL A 54 -35.01 -17.37 -11.07
C VAL A 54 -36.40 -16.75 -10.97
N LEU A 55 -36.71 -16.09 -9.85
CA LEU A 55 -38.03 -15.50 -9.59
C LEU A 55 -38.37 -14.37 -10.57
N VAL A 56 -37.39 -13.81 -11.27
CA VAL A 56 -37.66 -12.86 -12.37
C VAL A 56 -38.36 -13.52 -13.56
N LEU A 57 -38.28 -14.84 -13.70
CA LEU A 57 -38.98 -15.61 -14.72
C LEU A 57 -40.29 -16.20 -14.21
N THR A 58 -40.33 -16.66 -12.96
CA THR A 58 -41.50 -17.38 -12.41
C THR A 58 -42.46 -16.52 -11.62
N LYS A 59 -41.98 -15.42 -11.02
CA LYS A 59 -42.76 -14.44 -10.24
C LYS A 59 -42.35 -12.98 -10.57
N PRO A 60 -42.34 -12.56 -11.85
CA PRO A 60 -41.82 -11.24 -12.27
C PRO A 60 -42.51 -10.04 -11.59
N GLU A 61 -43.84 -10.10 -11.39
CA GLU A 61 -44.57 -9.02 -10.72
C GLU A 61 -44.22 -8.90 -9.23
N LEU A 62 -43.89 -10.00 -8.56
CA LEU A 62 -43.43 -9.96 -7.17
C LEU A 62 -42.11 -9.19 -7.09
N ILE A 63 -41.13 -9.54 -7.93
CA ILE A 63 -39.83 -8.86 -7.96
C ILE A 63 -39.98 -7.37 -8.33
N THR A 64 -40.79 -7.07 -9.34
CA THR A 64 -41.12 -5.69 -9.74
C THR A 64 -41.74 -4.91 -8.58
N SER A 65 -42.62 -5.53 -7.78
CA SER A 65 -43.25 -4.89 -6.62
C SER A 65 -42.26 -4.61 -5.49
N ILE A 66 -41.23 -5.44 -5.30
CA ILE A 66 -40.18 -5.20 -4.29
C ILE A 66 -39.34 -3.99 -4.69
N HIS A 67 -38.93 -3.89 -5.95
CA HIS A 67 -38.25 -2.69 -6.46
C HIS A 67 -39.09 -1.43 -6.25
N GLN A 68 -40.39 -1.50 -6.56
CA GLN A 68 -41.31 -0.38 -6.36
C GLN A 68 -41.37 0.07 -4.89
N GLN A 69 -41.41 -0.86 -3.93
CA GLN A 69 -41.40 -0.53 -2.50
C GLN A 69 -40.14 0.23 -2.07
N TYR A 70 -38.97 -0.12 -2.61
CA TYR A 70 -37.74 0.63 -2.32
C TYR A 70 -37.71 2.01 -2.99
N LEU A 71 -38.21 2.13 -4.21
CA LEU A 71 -38.36 3.41 -4.91
C LEU A 71 -39.31 4.36 -4.13
N GLU A 72 -40.43 3.83 -3.63
CA GLU A 72 -41.39 4.55 -2.77
C GLU A 72 -40.81 4.91 -1.39
N ALA A 73 -39.89 4.10 -0.87
CA ALA A 73 -39.13 4.43 0.34
C ALA A 73 -38.12 5.56 0.14
N GLY A 74 -37.76 5.87 -1.10
CA GLY A 74 -36.88 6.96 -1.46
C GLY A 74 -35.54 6.55 -2.05
N ALA A 75 -35.38 5.30 -2.50
CA ALA A 75 -34.23 4.90 -3.31
C ALA A 75 -34.20 5.68 -4.64
N ASP A 76 -33.00 6.06 -5.07
CA ASP A 76 -32.70 6.66 -6.36
C ASP A 76 -32.11 5.64 -7.33
N ILE A 77 -31.35 4.67 -6.81
CA ILE A 77 -30.78 3.54 -7.54
C ILE A 77 -31.40 2.27 -6.95
N ILE A 78 -31.85 1.36 -7.81
CA ILE A 78 -32.25 0.00 -7.42
C ILE A 78 -31.35 -1.03 -8.09
N GLU A 79 -31.02 -2.08 -7.36
CA GLU A 79 -30.22 -3.20 -7.84
C GLU A 79 -31.10 -4.23 -8.57
N THR A 80 -30.65 -4.80 -9.69
CA THR A 80 -31.35 -5.93 -10.32
C THR A 80 -31.27 -7.18 -9.45
N ASN A 81 -32.29 -8.04 -9.51
CA ASN A 81 -32.26 -9.35 -8.84
C ASN A 81 -31.39 -10.35 -9.63
N THR A 82 -30.07 -10.12 -9.62
CA THR A 82 -29.08 -10.86 -10.45
C THR A 82 -27.78 -11.20 -9.72
N PHE A 83 -27.79 -11.19 -8.38
CA PHE A 83 -26.61 -11.45 -7.57
C PHE A 83 -25.90 -12.77 -7.93
N ASN A 84 -26.65 -13.83 -8.22
CA ASN A 84 -26.16 -15.15 -8.62
C ASN A 84 -26.45 -15.51 -10.07
N ALA A 85 -26.90 -14.56 -10.90
CA ALA A 85 -27.25 -14.79 -12.30
C ALA A 85 -26.02 -14.91 -13.21
N ASN A 86 -25.12 -15.85 -12.90
CA ASN A 86 -23.95 -16.21 -13.70
C ASN A 86 -23.84 -17.74 -13.79
N ALA A 87 -23.10 -18.24 -14.79
CA ALA A 87 -23.02 -19.67 -15.06
C ALA A 87 -22.42 -20.50 -13.90
N VAL A 88 -21.55 -19.89 -13.08
CA VAL A 88 -20.89 -20.58 -11.96
C VAL A 88 -21.88 -20.87 -10.84
N SER A 89 -22.63 -19.85 -10.40
CA SER A 89 -23.66 -19.99 -9.36
C SER A 89 -24.88 -20.78 -9.87
N MET A 90 -25.28 -20.57 -11.14
CA MET A 90 -26.44 -21.27 -11.72
C MET A 90 -26.20 -22.76 -11.95
N ALA A 91 -24.95 -23.23 -11.96
CA ALA A 91 -24.62 -24.65 -12.03
C ALA A 91 -25.14 -25.45 -10.83
N ASP A 92 -25.21 -24.84 -9.64
CA ASP A 92 -25.77 -25.49 -8.44
C ASP A 92 -27.25 -25.86 -8.63
N TYR A 93 -27.95 -25.14 -9.53
CA TYR A 93 -29.35 -25.35 -9.88
C TYR A 93 -29.55 -25.93 -11.29
N ARG A 94 -28.47 -26.26 -12.03
CA ARG A 94 -28.50 -26.71 -13.43
C ARG A 94 -29.25 -25.75 -14.38
N MET A 95 -29.00 -24.45 -14.22
CA MET A 95 -29.66 -23.36 -14.96
C MET A 95 -28.69 -22.51 -15.77
N GLU A 96 -27.47 -22.98 -16.03
CA GLU A 96 -26.45 -22.27 -16.80
C GLU A 96 -26.96 -21.75 -18.16
N PRO A 97 -27.76 -22.50 -18.95
CA PRO A 97 -28.28 -22.00 -20.23
C PRO A 97 -29.27 -20.82 -20.12
N LEU A 98 -29.75 -20.51 -18.91
CA LEU A 98 -30.72 -19.44 -18.67
C LEU A 98 -30.07 -18.15 -18.18
N VAL A 99 -28.74 -18.11 -17.97
CA VAL A 99 -28.02 -16.96 -17.40
C VAL A 99 -28.35 -15.67 -18.15
N TYR A 100 -28.19 -15.65 -19.47
CA TYR A 100 -28.50 -14.46 -20.27
C TYR A 100 -29.99 -14.06 -20.13
N GLU A 101 -30.91 -15.02 -20.20
CA GLU A 101 -32.35 -14.75 -20.12
C GLU A 101 -32.76 -14.17 -18.76
N ILE A 102 -32.24 -14.73 -17.66
CA ILE A 102 -32.49 -14.27 -16.30
C ILE A 102 -32.02 -12.82 -16.15
N ASN A 103 -30.82 -12.48 -16.60
CA ASN A 103 -30.31 -11.11 -16.51
C ASN A 103 -31.14 -10.10 -17.32
N VAL A 104 -31.55 -10.45 -18.54
CA VAL A 104 -32.43 -9.60 -19.35
C VAL A 104 -33.78 -9.40 -18.67
N ALA A 105 -34.38 -10.46 -18.14
CA ALA A 105 -35.67 -10.39 -17.46
C ALA A 105 -35.60 -9.58 -16.17
N ALA A 106 -34.53 -9.73 -15.38
CA ALA A 106 -34.30 -8.98 -14.16
C ALA A 106 -34.12 -7.48 -14.42
N ALA A 107 -33.31 -7.11 -15.42
CA ALA A 107 -33.13 -5.73 -15.84
C ALA A 107 -34.46 -5.10 -16.29
N LYS A 108 -35.28 -5.83 -17.05
CA LYS A 108 -36.61 -5.38 -17.48
C LYS A 108 -37.59 -5.22 -16.31
N ALA A 109 -37.57 -6.11 -15.32
CA ALA A 109 -38.41 -6.01 -14.13
C ALA A 109 -38.06 -4.75 -13.30
N ALA A 110 -36.77 -4.50 -13.08
CA ALA A 110 -36.30 -3.29 -12.41
C ALA A 110 -36.65 -2.03 -13.21
N ARG A 111 -36.44 -2.04 -14.54
CA ARG A 111 -36.80 -0.92 -15.42
C ARG A 111 -38.29 -0.61 -15.38
N LEU A 112 -39.15 -1.64 -15.39
CA LEU A 112 -40.59 -1.48 -15.28
C LEU A 112 -41.00 -0.81 -13.96
N ALA A 113 -40.36 -1.15 -12.85
CA ALA A 113 -40.60 -0.49 -11.56
C ALA A 113 -40.19 1.00 -11.60
N VAL A 114 -39.06 1.31 -12.23
CA VAL A 114 -38.60 2.70 -12.48
C VAL A 114 -39.59 3.46 -13.35
N GLU A 115 -40.06 2.87 -14.44
CA GLU A 115 -41.07 3.50 -15.31
C GLU A 115 -42.38 3.79 -14.56
N ARG A 116 -42.86 2.82 -13.78
CA ARG A 116 -44.07 2.96 -12.94
C ARG A 116 -43.96 4.12 -11.95
N ILE A 117 -42.81 4.27 -11.28
CA ILE A 117 -42.62 5.36 -10.30
C ILE A 117 -42.36 6.71 -10.98
N MET A 118 -41.64 6.76 -12.09
CA MET A 118 -41.33 8.00 -12.80
C MET A 118 -42.56 8.62 -13.48
N VAL A 119 -43.61 7.83 -13.76
CA VAL A 119 -44.92 8.38 -14.15
C VAL A 119 -45.56 9.18 -13.01
N GLN A 120 -45.33 8.77 -11.75
CA GLN A 120 -45.88 9.44 -10.56
C GLN A 120 -45.01 10.62 -10.09
N ASP A 121 -43.69 10.51 -10.23
CA ASP A 121 -42.70 11.56 -9.89
C ASP A 121 -41.71 11.78 -11.06
N PRO A 122 -42.10 12.50 -12.13
CA PRO A 122 -41.26 12.68 -13.31
C PRO A 122 -40.03 13.56 -13.07
N GLN A 123 -40.00 14.32 -11.96
CA GLN A 123 -38.91 15.27 -11.68
C GLN A 123 -37.71 14.62 -11.00
N ARG A 124 -37.90 13.45 -10.37
CA ARG A 124 -36.84 12.76 -9.64
C ARG A 124 -36.37 11.52 -10.42
N PRO A 125 -35.24 11.60 -11.15
CA PRO A 125 -34.76 10.47 -11.95
C PRO A 125 -34.45 9.26 -11.07
N ARG A 126 -34.58 8.07 -11.65
CA ARG A 126 -34.28 6.77 -11.01
C ARG A 126 -33.41 5.93 -11.93
N PHE A 127 -32.55 5.12 -11.34
CA PHE A 127 -31.55 4.36 -12.07
C PHE A 127 -31.61 2.88 -11.69
N VAL A 128 -31.28 2.02 -12.65
CA VAL A 128 -31.19 0.57 -12.48
C VAL A 128 -29.72 0.16 -12.52
N ALA A 129 -29.20 -0.37 -11.42
CA ALA A 129 -27.88 -0.96 -11.33
C ALA A 129 -27.94 -2.46 -11.59
N GLY A 130 -27.20 -2.94 -12.60
CA GLY A 130 -27.02 -4.36 -12.88
C GLY A 130 -26.11 -4.99 -11.84
N ALA A 131 -26.68 -5.67 -10.85
CA ALA A 131 -25.94 -6.31 -9.76
C ALA A 131 -25.20 -7.56 -10.24
N ILE A 132 -23.90 -7.63 -9.93
CA ILE A 132 -22.98 -8.71 -10.26
C ILE A 132 -22.33 -9.15 -8.95
N GLY A 133 -22.77 -10.30 -8.42
CA GLY A 133 -22.18 -10.90 -7.23
C GLY A 133 -20.89 -11.69 -7.53
N PRO A 134 -20.16 -12.12 -6.49
CA PRO A 134 -18.79 -12.63 -6.59
C PRO A 134 -18.67 -14.12 -7.01
N THR A 135 -19.78 -14.79 -7.32
CA THR A 135 -19.93 -16.27 -7.45
C THR A 135 -19.73 -17.02 -6.13
N ASN A 136 -19.89 -18.36 -6.14
CA ASN A 136 -19.62 -19.25 -5.01
C ASN A 136 -18.20 -19.86 -5.03
N ARG A 137 -17.32 -19.46 -5.96
CA ARG A 137 -15.94 -19.98 -6.09
C ARG A 137 -14.92 -18.86 -6.01
N THR A 138 -13.71 -19.18 -5.56
CA THR A 138 -12.56 -18.26 -5.46
C THR A 138 -11.49 -18.65 -6.47
N ALA A 139 -10.90 -17.65 -7.13
CA ALA A 139 -9.75 -17.82 -8.01
C ALA A 139 -8.41 -17.58 -7.29
N SER A 140 -8.39 -16.82 -6.18
CA SER A 140 -7.15 -16.52 -5.45
C SER A 140 -6.80 -17.56 -4.39
N MET A 141 -7.77 -18.34 -3.89
CA MET A 141 -7.56 -19.31 -2.81
C MET A 141 -7.88 -20.74 -3.23
N SER A 142 -7.19 -21.71 -2.61
CA SER A 142 -7.52 -23.13 -2.79
C SER A 142 -8.66 -23.54 -1.84
N PRO A 143 -9.67 -24.27 -2.33
CA PRO A 143 -10.64 -24.94 -1.45
C PRO A 143 -10.10 -26.24 -0.83
N ASP A 144 -8.96 -26.75 -1.31
CA ASP A 144 -8.31 -27.95 -0.77
C ASP A 144 -7.07 -27.56 0.04
N VAL A 145 -7.16 -27.73 1.37
CA VAL A 145 -6.09 -27.42 2.31
C VAL A 145 -4.82 -28.26 2.05
N ASN A 146 -4.95 -29.46 1.49
CA ASN A 146 -3.82 -30.34 1.19
C ASN A 146 -3.15 -30.01 -0.15
N ASN A 147 -3.77 -29.17 -0.98
CA ASN A 147 -3.22 -28.72 -2.24
C ASN A 147 -3.37 -27.21 -2.38
N PRO A 148 -2.47 -26.42 -1.78
CA PRO A 148 -2.57 -24.95 -1.79
C PRO A 148 -2.49 -24.33 -3.19
N ALA A 149 -1.97 -25.06 -4.18
CA ALA A 149 -1.88 -24.61 -5.58
C ALA A 149 -3.18 -24.82 -6.37
N TYR A 150 -4.09 -25.66 -5.90
CA TYR A 150 -5.33 -26.01 -6.61
C TYR A 150 -6.31 -24.82 -6.64
N ARG A 151 -7.08 -24.70 -7.72
CA ARG A 151 -8.19 -23.75 -7.85
C ARG A 151 -9.40 -24.47 -8.42
N ALA A 152 -10.57 -24.27 -7.81
CA ALA A 152 -11.83 -24.86 -8.30
C ALA A 152 -12.44 -24.11 -9.49
N ILE A 153 -11.89 -22.94 -9.83
CA ILE A 153 -12.27 -22.15 -10.99
C ILE A 153 -11.03 -21.39 -11.51
N THR A 154 -10.99 -21.16 -12.82
CA THR A 154 -9.94 -20.36 -13.46
C THR A 154 -10.42 -18.93 -13.74
N TYR A 155 -9.47 -18.02 -13.95
CA TYR A 155 -9.76 -16.64 -14.34
C TYR A 155 -10.60 -16.58 -15.63
N ASP A 156 -10.26 -17.38 -16.64
CA ASP A 156 -10.98 -17.39 -17.92
C ASP A 156 -12.44 -17.88 -17.76
N GLN A 157 -12.68 -18.90 -16.92
CA GLN A 157 -14.03 -19.36 -16.61
C GLN A 157 -14.87 -18.28 -15.92
N LEU A 158 -14.28 -17.53 -14.98
CA LEU A 158 -14.94 -16.38 -14.36
C LEU A 158 -15.22 -15.27 -15.37
N ARG A 159 -14.22 -14.90 -16.18
CA ARG A 159 -14.37 -13.88 -17.23
C ARG A 159 -15.51 -14.23 -18.18
N GLU A 160 -15.59 -15.47 -18.63
CA GLU A 160 -16.65 -15.94 -19.54
C GLU A 160 -18.04 -15.90 -18.88
N ALA A 161 -18.15 -16.36 -17.63
CA ALA A 161 -19.40 -16.29 -16.88
C ALA A 161 -19.87 -14.85 -16.67
N TYR A 162 -18.96 -13.94 -16.32
CA TYR A 162 -19.28 -12.51 -16.17
C TYR A 162 -19.59 -11.84 -17.51
N ALA A 163 -18.91 -12.21 -18.61
CA ALA A 163 -19.19 -11.65 -19.93
C ALA A 163 -20.62 -11.95 -20.38
N GLU A 164 -21.12 -13.17 -20.15
CA GLU A 164 -22.51 -13.53 -20.45
C GLU A 164 -23.50 -12.73 -19.59
N GLN A 165 -23.21 -12.59 -18.29
CA GLN A 165 -24.02 -11.81 -17.36
C GLN A 165 -24.09 -10.32 -17.76
N VAL A 166 -22.93 -9.70 -18.02
CA VAL A 166 -22.80 -8.31 -18.46
C VAL A 166 -23.59 -8.06 -19.74
N ARG A 167 -23.47 -8.95 -20.73
CA ARG A 167 -24.24 -8.86 -21.97
C ARG A 167 -25.74 -8.84 -21.69
N GLY A 168 -26.24 -9.77 -20.86
CA GLY A 168 -27.66 -9.83 -20.51
C GLY A 168 -28.16 -8.58 -19.76
N LEU A 169 -27.36 -8.05 -18.82
CA LEU A 169 -27.71 -6.84 -18.07
C LEU A 169 -27.75 -5.61 -18.98
N VAL A 170 -26.71 -5.39 -19.80
CA VAL A 170 -26.62 -4.21 -20.66
C VAL A 170 -27.70 -4.22 -21.74
N GLU A 171 -27.93 -5.35 -22.40
CA GLU A 171 -29.02 -5.49 -23.38
C GLU A 171 -30.42 -5.44 -22.74
N GLY A 172 -30.51 -5.83 -21.47
CA GLY A 172 -31.70 -5.66 -20.63
C GLY A 172 -32.00 -4.20 -20.27
N GLY A 173 -31.05 -3.29 -20.49
CA GLY A 173 -31.24 -1.84 -20.36
C GLY A 173 -30.96 -1.29 -18.97
N VAL A 174 -29.95 -1.81 -18.25
CA VAL A 174 -29.45 -1.20 -17.00
C VAL A 174 -28.75 0.15 -17.28
N ASP A 175 -28.75 1.06 -16.29
CA ASP A 175 -28.08 2.37 -16.40
C ASP A 175 -26.60 2.32 -16.01
N LEU A 176 -26.24 1.37 -15.15
CA LEU A 176 -24.90 1.15 -14.62
C LEU A 176 -24.74 -0.32 -14.20
N LEU A 177 -23.51 -0.77 -14.02
CA LEU A 177 -23.19 -2.09 -13.48
C LEU A 177 -22.63 -1.95 -12.06
N LEU A 178 -22.95 -2.90 -11.19
CA LEU A 178 -22.50 -2.93 -9.80
C LEU A 178 -21.82 -4.27 -9.55
N VAL A 179 -20.49 -4.27 -9.44
CA VAL A 179 -19.72 -5.44 -8.99
C VAL A 179 -19.62 -5.35 -7.48
N GLU A 180 -20.37 -6.19 -6.77
CA GLU A 180 -20.57 -6.03 -5.33
C GLU A 180 -20.24 -7.27 -4.52
N THR A 181 -20.16 -7.07 -3.20
CA THR A 181 -19.87 -8.11 -2.22
C THR A 181 -18.55 -8.84 -2.54
N ILE A 182 -17.55 -8.07 -3.00
CA ILE A 182 -16.28 -8.64 -3.44
C ILE A 182 -15.53 -9.21 -2.23
N PHE A 183 -15.49 -10.53 -2.11
CA PHE A 183 -14.66 -11.24 -1.13
C PHE A 183 -13.29 -11.64 -1.70
N ASP A 184 -13.19 -11.80 -3.02
CA ASP A 184 -11.98 -12.17 -3.77
C ASP A 184 -11.74 -11.17 -4.90
N THR A 185 -10.67 -10.38 -4.79
CA THR A 185 -10.36 -9.33 -5.76
C THR A 185 -9.98 -9.90 -7.13
N LEU A 186 -9.47 -11.14 -7.20
CA LEU A 186 -9.17 -11.77 -8.49
C LEU A 186 -10.45 -12.07 -9.28
N ASN A 187 -11.54 -12.44 -8.59
CA ASN A 187 -12.86 -12.58 -9.21
C ASN A 187 -13.36 -11.24 -9.73
N ALA A 188 -13.23 -10.17 -8.93
CA ALA A 188 -13.62 -8.84 -9.35
C ALA A 188 -12.82 -8.38 -10.58
N LYS A 189 -11.51 -8.63 -10.63
CA LYS A 189 -10.69 -8.33 -11.82
C LYS A 189 -11.18 -9.08 -13.06
N ALA A 190 -11.61 -10.34 -12.94
CA ALA A 190 -12.21 -11.07 -14.05
C ALA A 190 -13.53 -10.44 -14.53
N ALA A 191 -14.38 -9.96 -13.61
CA ALA A 191 -15.60 -9.22 -13.95
C ALA A 191 -15.29 -7.88 -14.63
N LEU A 192 -14.36 -7.10 -14.09
CA LEU A 192 -13.93 -5.81 -14.66
C LEU A 192 -13.31 -5.98 -16.05
N PHE A 193 -12.54 -7.03 -16.25
CA PHE A 193 -12.01 -7.39 -17.56
C PHE A 193 -13.13 -7.68 -18.56
N ALA A 194 -14.14 -8.47 -18.17
CA ALA A 194 -15.29 -8.77 -19.01
C ALA A 194 -16.10 -7.51 -19.37
N ILE A 195 -16.27 -6.59 -18.40
CA ILE A 195 -16.96 -5.31 -18.62
C ILE A 195 -16.19 -4.42 -19.61
N GLU A 196 -14.88 -4.25 -19.41
CA GLU A 196 -14.04 -3.43 -20.29
C GLU A 196 -14.00 -4.02 -21.70
N GLN A 197 -13.85 -5.34 -21.83
CA GLN A 197 -13.90 -6.03 -23.11
C GLN A 197 -15.23 -5.79 -23.83
N TYR A 198 -16.37 -5.93 -23.13
CA TYR A 198 -17.69 -5.65 -23.70
C TYR A 198 -17.80 -4.19 -24.18
N CYS A 199 -17.34 -3.23 -23.37
CA CYS A 199 -17.33 -1.81 -23.70
C CYS A 199 -16.51 -1.51 -24.98
N GLU A 200 -15.30 -2.08 -25.08
CA GLU A 200 -14.43 -1.92 -26.24
C GLU A 200 -15.05 -2.53 -27.52
N GLU A 201 -15.60 -3.75 -27.43
CA GLU A 201 -16.19 -4.46 -28.58
C GLU A 201 -17.44 -3.77 -29.14
N HIS A 202 -18.23 -3.13 -28.27
CA HIS A 202 -19.49 -2.49 -28.65
C HIS A 202 -19.39 -0.97 -28.80
N GLY A 203 -18.23 -0.38 -28.51
CA GLY A 203 -18.03 1.08 -28.57
C GLY A 203 -18.90 1.86 -27.57
N VAL A 204 -19.20 1.25 -26.41
CA VAL A 204 -20.02 1.85 -25.35
C VAL A 204 -19.18 2.08 -24.08
N ARG A 205 -19.65 2.94 -23.18
CA ARG A 205 -19.07 3.07 -21.84
C ARG A 205 -20.17 2.98 -20.81
N VAL A 206 -20.21 1.87 -20.08
CA VAL A 206 -21.15 1.66 -18.99
C VAL A 206 -20.50 2.09 -17.67
N PRO A 207 -21.14 2.95 -16.84
CA PRO A 207 -20.62 3.28 -15.52
C PRO A 207 -20.57 2.04 -14.64
N VAL A 208 -19.49 1.89 -13.85
CA VAL A 208 -19.29 0.74 -12.96
C VAL A 208 -19.16 1.22 -11.53
N MET A 209 -19.98 0.68 -10.64
CA MET A 209 -19.79 0.74 -9.19
C MET A 209 -19.08 -0.53 -8.72
N ILE A 210 -18.17 -0.40 -7.76
CA ILE A 210 -17.40 -1.51 -7.21
C ILE A 210 -17.54 -1.48 -5.69
N SER A 211 -17.94 -2.59 -5.07
CA SER A 211 -18.11 -2.64 -3.62
C SER A 211 -17.44 -3.88 -3.01
N VAL A 212 -16.57 -3.64 -2.03
CA VAL A 212 -15.81 -4.67 -1.31
C VAL A 212 -16.53 -5.12 -0.05
N THR A 213 -16.36 -6.39 0.30
CA THR A 213 -16.78 -6.91 1.61
C THR A 213 -15.55 -7.12 2.49
N ILE A 214 -15.59 -6.53 3.69
CA ILE A 214 -14.62 -6.77 4.75
C ILE A 214 -15.20 -7.79 5.71
N THR A 215 -14.55 -8.93 5.86
CA THR A 215 -15.14 -10.11 6.51
C THR A 215 -15.05 -10.07 8.03
N ASP A 216 -14.08 -9.35 8.58
CA ASP A 216 -13.86 -9.27 10.03
C ASP A 216 -13.19 -7.95 10.46
N GLN A 217 -12.88 -7.86 11.75
CA GLN A 217 -12.25 -6.68 12.36
C GLN A 217 -10.76 -6.50 11.99
N SER A 218 -10.15 -7.41 11.22
CA SER A 218 -8.77 -7.22 10.73
C SER A 218 -8.67 -6.17 9.60
N GLY A 219 -9.80 -5.79 9.02
CA GLY A 219 -9.85 -4.83 7.91
C GLY A 219 -9.42 -5.40 6.56
N ARG A 220 -9.46 -6.74 6.43
CA ARG A 220 -9.08 -7.45 5.20
C ARG A 220 -10.29 -8.09 4.51
N THR A 221 -10.18 -8.26 3.20
CA THR A 221 -11.07 -9.14 2.43
C THR A 221 -10.89 -10.60 2.87
N LEU A 222 -11.80 -11.49 2.48
CA LEU A 222 -11.65 -12.93 2.72
C LEU A 222 -10.32 -13.46 2.15
N SER A 223 -9.91 -12.91 1.00
CA SER A 223 -8.66 -13.20 0.31
C SER A 223 -7.44 -12.43 0.84
N GLY A 224 -7.57 -11.77 2.00
CA GLY A 224 -6.46 -11.20 2.78
C GLY A 224 -5.97 -9.81 2.37
N GLN A 225 -6.62 -9.13 1.41
CA GLN A 225 -6.21 -7.79 0.97
C GLN A 225 -6.65 -6.68 1.92
N THR A 226 -5.78 -5.69 2.15
CA THR A 226 -6.17 -4.44 2.81
C THR A 226 -7.00 -3.54 1.89
N ILE A 227 -7.69 -2.54 2.45
CA ILE A 227 -8.48 -1.55 1.69
C ILE A 227 -7.63 -0.83 0.63
N GLU A 228 -6.44 -0.34 0.99
CA GLU A 228 -5.54 0.33 0.05
C GLU A 228 -5.07 -0.62 -1.07
N ALA A 229 -4.76 -1.88 -0.73
CA ALA A 229 -4.35 -2.88 -1.71
C ALA A 229 -5.49 -3.24 -2.67
N PHE A 230 -6.72 -3.37 -2.15
CA PHE A 230 -7.93 -3.58 -2.94
C PHE A 230 -8.13 -2.43 -3.93
N TRP A 231 -8.16 -1.19 -3.46
CA TRP A 231 -8.31 0.00 -4.32
C TRP A 231 -7.24 0.02 -5.42
N THR A 232 -5.98 -0.20 -5.06
CA THR A 232 -4.86 -0.25 -6.00
C THR A 232 -5.03 -1.31 -7.09
N SER A 233 -5.66 -2.44 -6.75
CA SER A 233 -5.88 -3.57 -7.66
C SER A 233 -6.98 -3.28 -8.70
N ILE A 234 -7.98 -2.48 -8.35
CA ILE A 234 -9.19 -2.25 -9.17
C ILE A 234 -9.27 -0.86 -9.81
N ALA A 235 -8.43 0.10 -9.38
CA ALA A 235 -8.47 1.49 -9.85
C ALA A 235 -8.35 1.64 -11.38
N HIS A 236 -7.70 0.68 -12.05
CA HIS A 236 -7.53 0.67 -13.51
C HIS A 236 -8.87 0.63 -14.28
N ALA A 237 -9.93 0.11 -13.67
CA ALA A 237 -11.27 0.06 -14.26
C ALA A 237 -11.96 1.43 -14.32
N LYS A 238 -11.42 2.45 -13.63
CA LYS A 238 -11.99 3.81 -13.54
C LYS A 238 -13.47 3.79 -13.13
N PRO A 239 -13.80 3.21 -11.96
CA PRO A 239 -15.18 3.10 -11.53
C PRO A 239 -15.82 4.48 -11.29
N LEU A 240 -17.14 4.55 -11.41
CA LEU A 240 -17.94 5.68 -10.98
C LEU A 240 -17.84 5.86 -9.45
N SER A 241 -18.00 4.76 -8.72
CA SER A 241 -17.84 4.75 -7.26
C SER A 241 -17.14 3.49 -6.77
N VAL A 242 -16.50 3.62 -5.61
CA VAL A 242 -16.00 2.49 -4.83
C VAL A 242 -16.61 2.53 -3.43
N GLY A 243 -16.91 1.38 -2.85
CA GLY A 243 -17.56 1.33 -1.55
C GLY A 243 -17.38 0.05 -0.78
N ILE A 244 -18.10 -0.04 0.34
CA ILE A 244 -18.11 -1.18 1.24
C ILE A 244 -19.56 -1.62 1.49
N ASN A 245 -19.80 -2.93 1.43
CA ASN A 245 -21.11 -3.51 1.70
C ASN A 245 -21.03 -4.88 2.39
N CYS A 246 -22.16 -5.29 2.97
CA CYS A 246 -22.35 -6.60 3.60
C CYS A 246 -21.36 -6.95 4.74
N ALA A 247 -21.49 -8.16 5.30
CA ALA A 247 -20.75 -8.74 6.44
C ALA A 247 -20.81 -7.98 7.77
N LEU A 248 -20.63 -6.67 7.76
CA LEU A 248 -20.55 -5.78 8.91
C LEU A 248 -21.78 -4.86 8.99
N GLY A 249 -22.11 -4.42 10.21
CA GLY A 249 -23.01 -3.30 10.42
C GLY A 249 -22.31 -1.95 10.19
N ALA A 250 -23.07 -0.85 10.20
CA ALA A 250 -22.53 0.48 9.93
C ALA A 250 -21.36 0.80 10.86
N ARG A 251 -21.54 0.63 12.17
CA ARG A 251 -20.52 0.94 13.18
C ARG A 251 -19.16 0.28 12.94
N GLN A 252 -19.14 -1.00 12.53
CA GLN A 252 -17.90 -1.73 12.27
C GLN A 252 -17.26 -1.37 10.93
N MET A 253 -18.03 -0.83 9.96
CA MET A 253 -17.49 -0.38 8.66
C MET A 253 -16.80 0.98 8.73
N ARG A 254 -17.07 1.77 9.78
CA ARG A 254 -16.56 3.13 9.97
C ARG A 254 -15.07 3.32 9.61
N PRO A 255 -14.11 2.57 10.19
CA PRO A 255 -12.69 2.83 9.97
C PRO A 255 -12.27 2.59 8.51
N TYR A 256 -12.89 1.60 7.87
CA TYR A 256 -12.57 1.20 6.52
C TYR A 256 -13.17 2.17 5.50
N LEU A 257 -14.36 2.72 5.79
CA LEU A 257 -14.97 3.74 4.97
C LEU A 257 -14.20 5.06 5.04
N GLU A 258 -13.74 5.46 6.24
CA GLU A 258 -12.88 6.63 6.42
C GLU A 258 -11.59 6.49 5.60
N GLU A 259 -10.92 5.34 5.70
CA GLU A 259 -9.71 5.03 4.93
C GLU A 259 -9.98 5.06 3.42
N LEU A 260 -11.03 4.39 2.94
CA LEU A 260 -11.38 4.36 1.52
C LEU A 260 -11.71 5.76 0.97
N ALA A 261 -12.46 6.57 1.71
CA ALA A 261 -12.83 7.92 1.33
C ALA A 261 -11.63 8.88 1.27
N ALA A 262 -10.58 8.62 2.05
CA ALA A 262 -9.33 9.38 1.99
C ALA A 262 -8.45 8.97 0.79
N LEU A 263 -8.56 7.72 0.33
CA LEU A 263 -7.67 7.12 -0.67
C LEU A 263 -8.17 7.22 -2.12
N ALA A 264 -9.48 7.08 -2.33
CA ALA A 264 -10.06 6.83 -3.65
C ALA A 264 -10.53 8.12 -4.34
N PRO A 265 -9.91 8.55 -5.47
CA PRO A 265 -10.32 9.73 -6.24
C PRO A 265 -11.57 9.47 -7.12
N VAL A 266 -12.59 8.83 -6.55
CA VAL A 266 -13.90 8.55 -7.16
C VAL A 266 -15.01 8.77 -6.11
N TYR A 267 -16.28 8.62 -6.49
CA TYR A 267 -17.38 8.71 -5.52
C TYR A 267 -17.35 7.54 -4.53
N ILE A 268 -17.85 7.75 -3.32
CA ILE A 268 -17.82 6.73 -2.27
C ILE A 268 -19.23 6.20 -1.98
N SER A 269 -19.36 4.87 -1.94
CA SER A 269 -20.60 4.18 -1.59
C SER A 269 -20.49 3.40 -0.28
N CYS A 270 -21.57 3.32 0.50
CA CYS A 270 -21.64 2.44 1.67
C CYS A 270 -23.06 1.94 1.89
N TYR A 271 -23.22 0.63 2.04
CA TYR A 271 -24.52 0.00 2.28
C TYR A 271 -24.36 -1.21 3.21
N PRO A 272 -24.31 -0.97 4.53
CA PRO A 272 -24.05 -2.01 5.54
C PRO A 272 -25.25 -2.94 5.74
N ASN A 273 -25.04 -4.04 6.46
CA ASN A 273 -26.13 -4.85 7.00
C ASN A 273 -26.90 -4.08 8.09
N ALA A 274 -28.14 -4.51 8.38
CA ALA A 274 -28.89 -4.08 9.56
C ALA A 274 -28.33 -4.75 10.84
N GLY A 275 -27.07 -4.47 11.14
CA GLY A 275 -26.30 -5.10 12.21
C GLY A 275 -25.74 -6.47 11.82
N LEU A 276 -25.13 -7.14 12.79
CA LEU A 276 -24.67 -8.52 12.63
C LEU A 276 -25.88 -9.48 12.73
N PRO A 277 -25.87 -10.61 12.00
CA PRO A 277 -26.92 -11.61 12.11
C PRO A 277 -26.98 -12.18 13.53
N ASN A 278 -28.19 -12.30 14.08
CA ASN A 278 -28.44 -12.88 15.39
C ASN A 278 -28.41 -14.41 15.34
N ALA A 279 -28.53 -15.07 16.50
CA ALA A 279 -28.46 -16.54 16.62
C ALA A 279 -29.54 -17.30 15.81
N PHE A 280 -30.60 -16.60 15.36
CA PHE A 280 -31.68 -17.13 14.54
C PHE A 280 -31.57 -16.73 13.06
N GLY A 281 -30.46 -16.10 12.66
CA GLY A 281 -30.22 -15.63 11.29
C GLY A 281 -31.00 -14.36 10.92
N GLY A 282 -31.64 -13.70 11.90
CA GLY A 282 -32.31 -12.41 11.71
C GLY A 282 -31.39 -11.22 11.97
N PHE A 283 -31.89 -10.01 11.75
CA PHE A 283 -31.17 -8.75 11.91
C PHE A 283 -31.91 -7.86 12.92
N ASP A 284 -31.23 -7.44 13.98
CA ASP A 284 -31.84 -6.75 15.13
C ASP A 284 -31.68 -5.22 15.08
N GLU A 285 -30.88 -4.69 14.17
CA GLU A 285 -30.68 -3.25 14.05
C GLU A 285 -31.93 -2.58 13.49
N THR A 286 -32.35 -1.47 14.12
CA THR A 286 -33.57 -0.76 13.72
C THR A 286 -33.26 0.32 12.67
N PRO A 287 -34.25 0.74 11.85
CA PRO A 287 -34.10 1.83 10.89
C PRO A 287 -33.47 3.09 11.48
N GLU A 288 -33.87 3.48 12.69
CA GLU A 288 -33.41 4.71 13.35
C GLU A 288 -31.94 4.63 13.76
N ARG A 289 -31.49 3.46 14.23
CA ARG A 289 -30.10 3.23 14.64
C ARG A 289 -29.18 3.24 13.43
N MET A 290 -29.51 2.43 12.41
CA MET A 290 -28.73 2.37 11.17
C MET A 290 -28.65 3.74 10.49
N ALA A 291 -29.77 4.47 10.41
CA ALA A 291 -29.77 5.83 9.85
C ALA A 291 -28.95 6.82 10.69
N SER A 292 -28.93 6.68 12.02
CA SER A 292 -28.09 7.50 12.91
C SER A 292 -26.60 7.29 12.63
N ASP A 293 -26.16 6.04 12.48
CA ASP A 293 -24.76 5.72 12.20
C ASP A 293 -24.36 6.24 10.81
N LEU A 294 -25.20 6.03 9.79
CA LEU A 294 -24.96 6.55 8.45
C LEU A 294 -25.00 8.09 8.37
N ARG A 295 -25.77 8.74 9.25
CA ARG A 295 -25.73 10.20 9.41
C ARG A 295 -24.35 10.69 9.82
N GLU A 296 -23.67 9.95 10.69
CA GLU A 296 -22.31 10.29 11.11
C GLU A 296 -21.37 10.28 9.90
N PHE A 297 -21.43 9.23 9.08
CA PHE A 297 -20.56 9.07 7.90
C PHE A 297 -20.83 10.16 6.86
N ALA A 298 -22.10 10.49 6.65
CA ALA A 298 -22.50 11.58 5.79
C ALA A 298 -21.95 12.93 6.30
N ARG A 299 -22.07 13.21 7.61
CA ARG A 299 -21.57 14.47 8.22
C ARG A 299 -20.05 14.59 8.19
N ASN A 300 -19.33 13.48 8.28
CA ASN A 300 -17.89 13.45 8.10
C ASN A 300 -17.47 13.64 6.63
N GLY A 301 -18.45 13.66 5.71
CA GLY A 301 -18.22 13.87 4.29
C GLY A 301 -17.58 12.65 3.63
N TRP A 302 -18.00 11.44 4.00
CA TRP A 302 -17.47 10.18 3.45
C TRP A 302 -18.40 9.49 2.44
N LEU A 303 -19.61 10.00 2.22
CA LEU A 303 -20.62 9.33 1.40
C LEU A 303 -21.04 10.17 0.19
N ASN A 304 -21.13 9.55 -0.98
CA ASN A 304 -21.87 10.02 -2.14
C ASN A 304 -23.10 9.15 -2.42
N ILE A 305 -23.01 7.85 -2.12
CA ILE A 305 -24.09 6.87 -2.28
C ILE A 305 -24.25 6.13 -0.95
N VAL A 306 -25.50 5.95 -0.51
CA VAL A 306 -25.81 5.22 0.73
C VAL A 306 -27.00 4.30 0.53
N GLY A 307 -26.98 3.10 1.10
CA GLY A 307 -28.07 2.15 0.99
C GLY A 307 -28.06 1.13 2.13
N GLY A 308 -28.62 -0.06 1.87
CA GLY A 308 -28.63 -1.16 2.80
C GLY A 308 -28.35 -2.51 2.16
N CYS A 309 -27.72 -3.42 2.90
CA CYS A 309 -27.52 -4.81 2.49
C CYS A 309 -28.41 -5.74 3.33
N CYS A 310 -27.91 -6.90 3.78
CA CYS A 310 -28.74 -7.92 4.44
C CYS A 310 -29.49 -7.38 5.67
N GLY A 311 -30.77 -7.76 5.80
CA GLY A 311 -31.65 -7.35 6.89
C GLY A 311 -32.34 -6.01 6.71
N THR A 312 -31.90 -5.21 5.73
CA THR A 312 -32.50 -3.90 5.46
C THR A 312 -33.82 -4.02 4.71
N THR A 313 -34.71 -3.05 4.93
CA THR A 313 -36.09 -3.05 4.42
C THR A 313 -36.47 -1.65 3.93
N PRO A 314 -37.62 -1.46 3.25
CA PRO A 314 -38.09 -0.13 2.86
C PRO A 314 -38.17 0.88 4.03
N ALA A 315 -38.40 0.43 5.27
CA ALA A 315 -38.37 1.29 6.45
C ALA A 315 -36.96 1.84 6.73
N HIS A 316 -35.92 1.01 6.57
CA HIS A 316 -34.52 1.43 6.70
C HIS A 316 -34.16 2.45 5.63
N ILE A 317 -34.49 2.16 4.36
CA ILE A 317 -34.17 3.07 3.24
C ILE A 317 -34.86 4.42 3.40
N ARG A 318 -36.11 4.45 3.88
CA ARG A 318 -36.81 5.71 4.20
C ARG A 318 -36.09 6.50 5.28
N ALA A 319 -35.74 5.87 6.40
CA ALA A 319 -35.03 6.52 7.50
C ALA A 319 -33.66 7.07 7.05
N ILE A 320 -32.93 6.32 6.22
CA ILE A 320 -31.65 6.74 5.63
C ILE A 320 -31.86 7.95 4.70
N ALA A 321 -32.80 7.85 3.75
CA ALA A 321 -33.08 8.89 2.77
C ALA A 321 -33.50 10.22 3.41
N GLU A 322 -34.33 10.18 4.47
CA GLU A 322 -34.70 11.37 5.24
C GLU A 322 -33.52 11.96 5.99
N THR A 323 -32.64 11.11 6.52
CA THR A 323 -31.50 11.50 7.36
C THR A 323 -30.40 12.19 6.58
N VAL A 324 -30.11 11.74 5.35
CA VAL A 324 -28.99 12.25 4.53
C VAL A 324 -29.38 13.38 3.58
N ARG A 325 -30.68 13.68 3.42
CA ARG A 325 -31.23 14.60 2.41
C ARG A 325 -30.56 15.97 2.35
N GLU A 326 -30.25 16.56 3.50
CA GLU A 326 -29.70 17.92 3.62
C GLU A 326 -28.18 17.95 3.86
N ILE A 327 -27.52 16.78 3.83
CA ILE A 327 -26.10 16.67 4.10
C ILE A 327 -25.34 16.75 2.77
N PRO A 328 -24.31 17.62 2.65
CA PRO A 328 -23.51 17.69 1.43
C PRO A 328 -22.77 16.36 1.18
N PRO A 329 -22.63 15.94 -0.09
CA PRO A 329 -21.93 14.70 -0.41
C PRO A 329 -20.41 14.83 -0.19
N HIS A 330 -19.73 13.68 -0.11
CA HIS A 330 -18.28 13.59 -0.12
C HIS A 330 -17.69 14.32 -1.34
N ARG A 331 -16.63 15.08 -1.09
CA ARG A 331 -15.86 15.72 -2.15
C ARG A 331 -14.71 14.79 -2.53
N VAL A 332 -14.80 14.26 -3.75
CA VAL A 332 -13.79 13.39 -4.34
C VAL A 332 -12.39 13.95 -4.10
N VAL A 333 -11.52 13.14 -3.52
CA VAL A 333 -10.14 13.52 -3.25
C VAL A 333 -9.35 13.70 -4.56
N PRO A 334 -8.39 14.65 -4.64
CA PRO A 334 -7.56 14.79 -5.82
C PRO A 334 -6.76 13.52 -6.11
N ALA A 335 -6.74 13.08 -7.37
CA ALA A 335 -5.93 11.96 -7.79
C ALA A 335 -4.43 12.30 -7.65
N GLU A 336 -3.71 11.52 -6.86
CA GLU A 336 -2.26 11.59 -6.78
C GLU A 336 -1.65 10.75 -7.89
N ARG A 337 -0.77 11.35 -8.71
CA ARG A 337 -0.09 10.64 -9.80
C ARG A 337 1.21 10.02 -9.30
N VAL A 338 1.09 8.87 -8.66
CA VAL A 338 2.20 8.04 -8.14
C VAL A 338 2.01 6.59 -8.57
N THR A 339 3.11 5.86 -8.74
CA THR A 339 3.05 4.42 -9.03
C THR A 339 2.54 3.69 -7.79
N ARG A 340 1.41 3.00 -7.93
CA ARG A 340 0.84 2.14 -6.88
C ARG A 340 0.79 0.70 -7.39
N LEU A 341 1.41 -0.20 -6.64
CA LEU A 341 1.39 -1.65 -6.85
C LEU A 341 0.77 -2.32 -5.63
N SER A 342 0.36 -3.58 -5.75
CA SER A 342 -0.13 -4.32 -4.59
C SER A 342 0.09 -5.83 -4.69
N GLY A 343 0.34 -6.43 -3.54
CA GLY A 343 0.08 -7.85 -3.26
C GLY A 343 -1.21 -7.94 -2.43
N LEU A 344 -1.10 -8.50 -1.21
CA LEU A 344 -2.11 -8.33 -0.16
C LEU A 344 -2.03 -6.96 0.52
N GLU A 345 -0.87 -6.30 0.42
CA GLU A 345 -0.62 -4.95 0.93
C GLU A 345 -0.21 -4.03 -0.23
N ALA A 346 -0.40 -2.73 -0.05
CA ALA A 346 -0.07 -1.73 -1.06
C ALA A 346 1.42 -1.35 -0.99
N LEU A 347 2.01 -1.13 -2.17
CA LEU A 347 3.33 -0.51 -2.34
C LEU A 347 3.15 0.76 -3.17
N THR A 348 3.23 1.92 -2.51
CA THR A 348 3.15 3.23 -3.16
C THR A 348 4.55 3.83 -3.30
N ILE A 349 4.98 4.07 -4.54
CA ILE A 349 6.31 4.62 -4.86
C ILE A 349 6.20 6.15 -5.01
N ARG A 350 6.57 6.86 -3.95
CA ARG A 350 6.54 8.33 -3.88
C ARG A 350 7.88 8.95 -4.29
N PRO A 351 7.96 10.25 -4.61
CA PRO A 351 9.23 10.92 -4.93
C PRO A 351 10.31 10.80 -3.84
N GLU A 352 9.89 10.70 -2.57
CA GLU A 352 10.76 10.49 -1.41
C GLU A 352 11.09 9.01 -1.15
N THR A 353 10.49 8.07 -1.89
CA THR A 353 10.89 6.66 -1.85
C THR A 353 12.26 6.53 -2.50
N ASN A 354 13.26 6.07 -1.74
CA ASN A 354 14.64 5.95 -2.21
C ASN A 354 14.78 5.01 -3.43
N PHE A 355 14.93 3.70 -3.18
CA PHE A 355 15.15 2.70 -4.22
C PHE A 355 14.34 1.46 -3.91
N VAL A 356 13.54 1.00 -4.88
CA VAL A 356 12.70 -0.18 -4.73
C VAL A 356 13.45 -1.42 -5.20
N THR A 357 13.66 -2.37 -4.29
CA THR A 357 14.35 -3.62 -4.63
C THR A 357 13.40 -4.70 -5.12
N ILE A 358 13.69 -5.23 -6.31
CA ILE A 358 12.99 -6.35 -6.92
C ILE A 358 13.87 -7.61 -6.75
N GLY A 359 13.36 -8.64 -6.09
CA GLY A 359 14.12 -9.86 -5.79
C GLY A 359 14.31 -10.77 -7.02
N GLU A 360 15.56 -11.02 -7.42
CA GLU A 360 15.92 -11.72 -8.66
C GLU A 360 15.99 -13.27 -8.59
N ARG A 361 15.96 -13.87 -7.40
CA ARG A 361 16.38 -15.29 -7.21
C ARG A 361 15.32 -16.32 -7.56
N THR A 362 14.08 -15.89 -7.79
CA THR A 362 12.93 -16.70 -8.23
C THR A 362 12.92 -16.80 -9.76
N ASN A 363 14.08 -17.10 -10.32
CA ASN A 363 14.34 -17.11 -11.75
C ASN A 363 15.05 -18.42 -12.14
N VAL A 364 14.41 -19.23 -13.00
CA VAL A 364 14.96 -20.53 -13.42
C VAL A 364 16.27 -20.37 -14.20
N THR A 365 16.42 -19.31 -15.00
CA THR A 365 17.65 -19.06 -15.76
C THR A 365 18.77 -18.45 -14.91
N GLY A 366 18.41 -17.63 -13.91
CA GLY A 366 19.35 -16.85 -13.10
C GLY A 366 19.80 -17.49 -11.79
N SER A 367 19.05 -18.45 -11.26
CA SER A 367 19.26 -19.01 -9.91
C SER A 367 19.38 -20.53 -9.94
N PRO A 368 20.61 -21.10 -9.87
CA PRO A 368 20.82 -22.55 -9.96
C PRO A 368 20.07 -23.36 -8.90
N LYS A 369 19.91 -22.81 -7.69
CA LYS A 369 19.15 -23.46 -6.61
C LYS A 369 17.65 -23.50 -6.93
N PHE A 370 17.10 -22.41 -7.45
CA PHE A 370 15.68 -22.33 -7.81
C PHE A 370 15.39 -23.22 -9.02
N ALA A 371 16.22 -23.14 -10.06
CA ALA A 371 16.14 -23.99 -11.26
C ALA A 371 16.07 -25.48 -10.90
N ARG A 372 16.97 -25.95 -10.03
CA ARG A 372 16.98 -27.34 -9.56
C ARG A 372 15.67 -27.74 -8.88
N LEU A 373 15.12 -26.88 -8.02
CA LEU A 373 13.87 -27.19 -7.30
C LEU A 373 12.69 -27.26 -8.26
N ILE A 374 12.55 -26.28 -9.17
CA ILE A 374 11.46 -26.23 -10.14
C ILE A 374 11.53 -27.40 -11.12
N LEU A 375 12.71 -27.70 -11.68
CA LEU A 375 12.90 -28.82 -12.61
C LEU A 375 12.63 -30.19 -11.96
N ASN A 376 12.83 -30.31 -10.65
CA ASN A 376 12.51 -31.51 -9.88
C ASN A 376 11.06 -31.54 -9.35
N GLY A 377 10.23 -30.54 -9.66
CA GLY A 377 8.85 -30.43 -9.16
C GLY A 377 8.73 -30.07 -7.68
N GLN A 378 9.80 -29.60 -7.03
CA GLN A 378 9.86 -29.24 -5.61
C GLN A 378 9.41 -27.78 -5.39
N PHE A 379 8.19 -27.44 -5.81
CA PHE A 379 7.67 -26.06 -5.76
C PHE A 379 7.53 -25.51 -4.33
N GLU A 380 7.17 -26.33 -3.35
CA GLU A 380 7.05 -25.90 -1.95
C GLU A 380 8.41 -25.49 -1.36
N GLU A 381 9.46 -26.26 -1.63
CA GLU A 381 10.82 -25.88 -1.23
C GLU A 381 11.29 -24.59 -1.92
N ALA A 382 10.80 -24.33 -3.14
CA ALA A 382 11.09 -23.11 -3.87
C ALA A 382 10.43 -21.86 -3.24
N LEU A 383 9.31 -22.00 -2.51
CA LEU A 383 8.71 -20.90 -1.74
C LEU A 383 9.65 -20.36 -0.68
N ALA A 384 10.51 -21.20 -0.09
CA ALA A 384 11.51 -20.74 0.86
C ALA A 384 12.50 -19.75 0.24
N ILE A 385 12.80 -19.85 -1.07
CA ILE A 385 13.64 -18.89 -1.78
C ILE A 385 12.89 -17.55 -1.94
N ALA A 386 11.61 -17.59 -2.29
CA ALA A 386 10.77 -16.39 -2.37
C ALA A 386 10.69 -15.69 -0.99
N ARG A 387 10.35 -16.44 0.07
CA ARG A 387 10.27 -15.93 1.45
C ARG A 387 11.58 -15.30 1.91
N GLN A 388 12.71 -15.96 1.66
CA GLN A 388 14.04 -15.44 2.00
C GLN A 388 14.32 -14.08 1.33
N GLN A 389 13.84 -13.86 0.11
CA GLN A 389 14.02 -12.58 -0.57
C GLN A 389 13.18 -11.47 0.07
N VAL A 390 11.92 -11.77 0.42
CA VAL A 390 11.06 -10.81 1.13
C VAL A 390 11.63 -10.46 2.50
N GLU A 391 12.07 -11.45 3.27
CA GLU A 391 12.79 -11.24 4.55
C GLU A 391 14.11 -10.48 4.36
N GLY A 392 14.75 -10.66 3.21
CA GLY A 392 15.96 -9.97 2.79
C GLY A 392 15.74 -8.52 2.34
N GLY A 393 14.49 -8.03 2.36
CA GLY A 393 14.12 -6.66 2.03
C GLY A 393 13.58 -6.45 0.62
N ALA A 394 13.32 -7.50 -0.16
CA ALA A 394 12.65 -7.36 -1.45
C ALA A 394 11.24 -6.77 -1.26
N GLN A 395 10.93 -5.74 -2.04
CA GLN A 395 9.64 -5.06 -2.03
C GLN A 395 8.76 -5.49 -3.21
N ILE A 396 9.35 -6.08 -4.24
CA ILE A 396 8.69 -6.73 -5.37
C ILE A 396 9.42 -8.06 -5.59
N LEU A 397 8.71 -9.11 -5.98
CA LEU A 397 9.31 -10.39 -6.32
C LEU A 397 9.26 -10.64 -7.84
N ASP A 398 10.42 -10.80 -8.48
CA ASP A 398 10.51 -11.18 -9.90
C ASP A 398 10.41 -12.70 -10.04
N VAL A 399 9.44 -13.19 -10.81
CA VAL A 399 9.19 -14.62 -10.99
C VAL A 399 9.35 -14.97 -12.46
N ASN A 400 10.37 -15.77 -12.77
CA ASN A 400 10.68 -16.23 -14.12
C ASN A 400 10.71 -17.76 -14.18
N MET A 401 9.92 -18.32 -15.10
CA MET A 401 9.78 -19.77 -15.35
C MET A 401 10.18 -20.16 -16.79
N ASP A 402 10.99 -19.33 -17.45
CA ASP A 402 11.45 -19.62 -18.80
C ASP A 402 12.57 -20.68 -18.76
N GLU A 403 12.29 -21.84 -19.35
CA GLU A 403 13.25 -22.91 -19.59
C GLU A 403 12.73 -23.81 -20.71
N ALA A 404 13.62 -24.30 -21.58
CA ALA A 404 13.24 -25.07 -22.75
C ALA A 404 12.57 -26.41 -22.38
N MET A 405 12.95 -26.99 -21.25
CA MET A 405 12.46 -28.28 -20.76
C MET A 405 11.23 -28.18 -19.85
N LEU A 406 10.73 -26.96 -19.58
CA LEU A 406 9.62 -26.72 -18.67
C LEU A 406 8.36 -26.30 -19.44
N ASP A 407 7.20 -26.77 -18.99
CA ASP A 407 5.93 -26.12 -19.32
C ASP A 407 5.83 -24.82 -18.51
N SER A 408 6.39 -23.74 -19.07
CA SER A 408 6.50 -22.44 -18.40
C SER A 408 5.14 -21.87 -17.97
N GLU A 409 4.07 -22.07 -18.75
CA GLU A 409 2.74 -21.57 -18.42
C GLU A 409 2.18 -22.27 -17.18
N ARG A 410 2.28 -23.60 -17.16
CA ARG A 410 1.85 -24.39 -16.01
C ARG A 410 2.71 -24.13 -14.78
N ALA A 411 4.03 -24.04 -14.94
CA ALA A 411 4.94 -23.79 -13.83
C ALA A 411 4.72 -22.40 -13.20
N MET A 412 4.51 -21.38 -14.03
CA MET A 412 4.16 -20.03 -13.58
C MET A 412 2.86 -20.04 -12.79
N THR A 413 1.80 -20.63 -13.36
CA THR A 413 0.49 -20.73 -12.72
C THR A 413 0.57 -21.46 -11.38
N GLN A 414 1.24 -22.63 -11.34
CA GLN A 414 1.37 -23.43 -10.12
C GLN A 414 2.14 -22.68 -9.03
N PHE A 415 3.26 -22.04 -9.37
CA PHE A 415 4.08 -21.36 -8.38
C PHE A 415 3.41 -20.08 -7.85
N LEU A 416 2.73 -19.30 -8.71
CA LEU A 416 2.00 -18.12 -8.26
C LEU A 416 0.79 -18.48 -7.39
N ASN A 417 0.08 -19.57 -7.70
CA ASN A 417 -0.99 -20.08 -6.84
C ASN A 417 -0.49 -20.51 -5.46
N LEU A 418 0.73 -21.07 -5.38
CA LEU A 418 1.39 -21.38 -4.12
C LEU A 418 1.82 -20.12 -3.37
N ILE A 419 2.39 -19.13 -4.07
CA ILE A 419 2.73 -17.82 -3.47
C ILE A 419 1.49 -17.18 -2.84
N ALA A 420 0.33 -17.23 -3.52
CA ALA A 420 -0.91 -16.67 -3.00
C ALA A 420 -1.39 -17.34 -1.70
N SER A 421 -0.95 -18.58 -1.41
CA SER A 421 -1.24 -19.29 -0.15
C SER A 421 -0.30 -18.96 1.01
N GLU A 422 0.77 -18.19 0.75
CA GLU A 422 1.79 -17.81 1.74
C GLU A 422 1.75 -16.31 2.01
N PRO A 423 1.06 -15.84 3.08
CA PRO A 423 0.82 -14.42 3.34
C PRO A 423 2.08 -13.56 3.39
N ASP A 424 3.18 -14.09 3.96
CA ASP A 424 4.46 -13.37 4.05
C ASP A 424 5.06 -13.02 2.69
N ILE A 425 4.77 -13.84 1.68
CA ILE A 425 5.21 -13.63 0.30
C ILE A 425 4.14 -12.82 -0.46
N ALA A 426 2.87 -13.23 -0.35
CA ALA A 426 1.75 -12.62 -1.06
C ALA A 426 1.53 -11.15 -0.69
N ARG A 427 2.02 -10.67 0.47
CA ARG A 427 1.89 -9.26 0.88
C ARG A 427 2.53 -8.27 -0.10
N ILE A 428 3.63 -8.63 -0.77
CA ILE A 428 4.31 -7.75 -1.72
C ILE A 428 3.84 -7.99 -3.18
N PRO A 429 3.96 -7.00 -4.08
CA PRO A 429 3.65 -7.17 -5.49
C PRO A 429 4.56 -8.18 -6.19
N ILE A 430 4.03 -8.82 -7.23
CA ILE A 430 4.75 -9.76 -8.09
C ILE A 430 5.05 -9.12 -9.45
N MET A 431 6.29 -9.28 -9.91
CA MET A 431 6.73 -9.02 -11.27
C MET A 431 6.75 -10.34 -12.04
N VAL A 432 5.86 -10.48 -13.03
CA VAL A 432 5.76 -11.67 -13.88
C VAL A 432 6.77 -11.53 -15.00
N ASP A 433 7.82 -12.33 -14.96
CA ASP A 433 8.94 -12.27 -15.91
C ASP A 433 8.91 -13.44 -16.91
N SER A 434 8.87 -13.11 -18.20
CA SER A 434 8.93 -14.08 -19.29
C SER A 434 9.16 -13.41 -20.64
N SER A 435 9.87 -14.11 -21.52
CA SER A 435 10.03 -13.77 -22.94
C SER A 435 8.81 -14.15 -23.79
N LYS A 436 7.94 -15.03 -23.28
CA LYS A 436 6.71 -15.52 -23.92
C LYS A 436 5.48 -14.81 -23.34
N TRP A 437 4.69 -14.18 -24.21
CA TRP A 437 3.45 -13.50 -23.82
C TRP A 437 2.44 -14.43 -23.13
N SER A 438 2.31 -15.68 -23.58
CA SER A 438 1.34 -16.62 -22.99
C SER A 438 1.64 -16.93 -21.52
N VAL A 439 2.93 -16.98 -21.14
CA VAL A 439 3.35 -17.17 -19.74
C VAL A 439 3.08 -15.92 -18.91
N ILE A 440 3.31 -14.72 -19.47
CA ILE A 440 2.95 -13.45 -18.80
C ILE A 440 1.45 -13.41 -18.52
N GLU A 441 0.64 -13.74 -19.52
CA GLU A 441 -0.81 -13.75 -19.41
C GLU A 441 -1.31 -14.80 -18.41
N ALA A 442 -0.74 -16.02 -18.42
CA ALA A 442 -1.02 -17.03 -17.41
C ALA A 442 -0.69 -16.55 -15.99
N GLY A 443 0.43 -15.83 -15.83
CA GLY A 443 0.82 -15.25 -14.55
C GLY A 443 -0.12 -14.15 -14.08
N LEU A 444 -0.49 -13.20 -14.95
CA LEU A 444 -1.42 -12.11 -14.63
C LEU A 444 -2.79 -12.63 -14.17
N LYS A 445 -3.27 -13.73 -14.75
CA LYS A 445 -4.51 -14.41 -14.36
C LYS A 445 -4.48 -15.02 -12.95
N CYS A 446 -3.30 -15.12 -12.34
CA CYS A 446 -3.11 -15.60 -10.96
C CYS A 446 -2.92 -14.46 -9.95
N LEU A 447 -2.73 -13.21 -10.41
CA LEU A 447 -2.39 -12.09 -9.54
C LEU A 447 -3.64 -11.36 -9.05
N GLN A 448 -3.93 -11.53 -7.76
CA GLN A 448 -4.98 -10.76 -7.07
C GLN A 448 -4.68 -9.25 -7.05
N GLY A 449 -3.44 -8.88 -6.72
CA GLY A 449 -2.98 -7.50 -6.65
C GLY A 449 -2.64 -6.87 -8.00
N LYS A 450 -2.19 -5.62 -7.97
CA LYS A 450 -1.58 -4.93 -9.11
C LYS A 450 -0.10 -5.27 -9.17
N GLY A 451 0.23 -6.25 -10.01
CA GLY A 451 1.60 -6.67 -10.31
C GLY A 451 2.27 -5.87 -11.42
N VAL A 452 3.45 -6.34 -11.85
CA VAL A 452 4.25 -5.76 -12.93
C VAL A 452 4.50 -6.80 -14.01
N VAL A 453 4.37 -6.42 -15.28
CA VAL A 453 4.77 -7.25 -16.41
C VAL A 453 6.22 -6.98 -16.77
N ASN A 454 7.06 -8.02 -16.80
CA ASN A 454 8.43 -7.98 -17.27
C ASN A 454 8.60 -8.97 -18.44
N SER A 455 8.64 -8.55 -19.69
CA SER A 455 8.52 -7.19 -20.22
C SER A 455 7.89 -7.22 -21.61
N ILE A 456 7.57 -6.04 -22.15
CA ILE A 456 7.22 -5.84 -23.57
C ILE A 456 8.25 -4.95 -24.25
N SER A 457 8.28 -4.95 -25.59
CA SER A 457 9.22 -4.15 -26.38
C SER A 457 8.72 -3.96 -27.81
N LEU A 458 9.38 -3.10 -28.59
CA LEU A 458 9.06 -2.85 -30.00
C LEU A 458 9.71 -3.86 -30.96
N LYS A 459 10.40 -4.88 -30.45
CA LYS A 459 11.16 -5.87 -31.25
C LYS A 459 10.35 -6.56 -32.36
N GLU A 460 9.06 -6.79 -32.12
CA GLU A 460 8.13 -7.47 -33.04
C GLU A 460 7.19 -6.47 -33.74
N GLY A 461 7.54 -5.19 -33.70
CA GLY A 461 6.77 -4.12 -34.28
C GLY A 461 5.71 -3.53 -33.35
N GLU A 462 5.19 -2.39 -33.78
CA GLU A 462 4.31 -1.52 -33.00
C GLU A 462 2.93 -2.10 -32.71
N GLU A 463 2.32 -2.81 -33.67
CA GLU A 463 0.97 -3.36 -33.49
C GLU A 463 0.92 -4.43 -32.39
N ARG A 464 1.95 -5.29 -32.33
CA ARG A 464 2.05 -6.31 -31.27
C ARG A 464 2.31 -5.66 -29.91
N PHE A 465 3.17 -4.64 -29.86
CA PHE A 465 3.41 -3.84 -28.66
C PHE A 465 2.12 -3.18 -28.14
N LYS A 466 1.32 -2.55 -29.03
CA LYS A 466 0.01 -1.96 -28.68
C LYS A 466 -0.99 -3.01 -28.19
N ALA A 467 -1.07 -4.16 -28.86
CA ALA A 467 -1.97 -5.25 -28.46
C ALA A 467 -1.65 -5.77 -27.05
N GLN A 468 -0.37 -6.01 -26.77
CA GLN A 468 0.09 -6.41 -25.44
C GLN A 468 -0.18 -5.32 -24.40
N ALA A 469 0.15 -4.06 -24.69
CA ALA A 469 -0.11 -2.94 -23.78
C ALA A 469 -1.60 -2.77 -23.44
N ARG A 470 -2.51 -2.93 -24.42
CA ARG A 470 -3.96 -2.93 -24.17
C ARG A 470 -4.38 -4.07 -23.24
N ALA A 471 -3.86 -5.29 -23.46
CA ALA A 471 -4.15 -6.42 -22.60
C ALA A 471 -3.64 -6.19 -21.16
N ILE A 472 -2.40 -5.72 -20.98
CA ILE A 472 -1.84 -5.39 -19.65
C ILE A 472 -2.71 -4.37 -18.93
N LYS A 473 -3.17 -3.33 -19.64
CA LYS A 473 -4.06 -2.31 -19.10
C LYS A 473 -5.40 -2.89 -18.63
N ARG A 474 -5.99 -3.83 -19.37
CA ARG A 474 -7.22 -4.54 -18.96
C ARG A 474 -7.02 -5.43 -17.74
N TYR A 475 -5.85 -6.07 -17.61
CA TYR A 475 -5.50 -6.84 -16.40
C TYR A 475 -5.15 -5.95 -15.20
N GLY A 476 -4.95 -4.64 -15.41
CA GLY A 476 -4.66 -3.68 -14.37
C GLY A 476 -3.24 -3.78 -13.79
N ALA A 477 -2.26 -4.13 -14.61
CA ALA A 477 -0.85 -4.26 -14.20
C ALA A 477 0.01 -3.07 -14.68
N ALA A 478 1.13 -2.83 -13.99
CA ALA A 478 2.20 -1.97 -14.49
C ALA A 478 3.07 -2.72 -15.52
N VAL A 479 3.91 -2.02 -16.26
CA VAL A 479 4.67 -2.60 -17.37
C VAL A 479 6.13 -2.16 -17.40
N VAL A 480 7.04 -3.13 -17.52
CA VAL A 480 8.43 -2.91 -17.91
C VAL A 480 8.51 -2.90 -19.44
N VAL A 481 9.07 -1.82 -19.99
CA VAL A 481 9.31 -1.63 -21.41
C VAL A 481 10.81 -1.62 -21.65
N MET A 482 11.32 -2.65 -22.33
CA MET A 482 12.74 -2.72 -22.68
C MET A 482 13.05 -1.76 -23.83
N ALA A 483 14.23 -1.14 -23.78
CA ALA A 483 14.80 -0.38 -24.89
C ALA A 483 15.31 -1.32 -26.00
N PHE A 484 14.37 -2.02 -26.65
CA PHE A 484 14.59 -2.97 -27.73
C PHE A 484 13.52 -2.72 -28.80
N ASP A 485 13.94 -2.41 -30.02
CA ASP A 485 13.06 -2.17 -31.16
C ASP A 485 13.38 -3.10 -32.34
N GLU A 486 12.78 -2.82 -33.51
CA GLU A 486 12.95 -3.61 -34.72
C GLU A 486 14.40 -3.64 -35.23
N ALA A 487 15.25 -2.69 -34.80
CA ALA A 487 16.67 -2.61 -35.16
C ALA A 487 17.59 -3.31 -34.14
N GLY A 488 17.06 -3.82 -33.03
CA GLY A 488 17.82 -4.54 -32.01
C GLY A 488 17.80 -3.89 -30.63
N GLN A 489 18.70 -4.36 -29.78
CA GLN A 489 18.87 -3.86 -28.42
C GLN A 489 19.63 -2.51 -28.43
N ALA A 490 19.19 -1.54 -27.63
CA ALA A 490 19.86 -0.24 -27.55
C ALA A 490 21.12 -0.26 -26.68
N GLU A 491 22.24 0.15 -27.27
CA GLU A 491 23.57 0.18 -26.63
C GLU A 491 24.06 1.60 -26.31
N THR A 492 23.70 2.59 -27.14
CA THR A 492 24.09 4.00 -26.95
C THR A 492 23.04 4.80 -26.18
N ILE A 493 23.44 5.96 -25.63
CA ILE A 493 22.54 6.87 -24.90
C ILE A 493 21.37 7.28 -25.81
N GLU A 494 21.68 7.72 -27.03
CA GLU A 494 20.71 8.24 -27.99
C GLU A 494 19.67 7.19 -28.34
N ARG A 495 20.10 5.95 -28.65
CA ARG A 495 19.18 4.86 -28.99
C ARG A 495 18.31 4.45 -27.80
N LYS A 496 18.87 4.39 -26.59
CA LYS A 496 18.10 4.09 -25.37
C LYS A 496 16.99 5.12 -25.17
N VAL A 497 17.32 6.41 -25.25
CA VAL A 497 16.36 7.51 -25.07
C VAL A 497 15.33 7.56 -26.21
N GLU A 498 15.75 7.35 -27.45
CA GLU A 498 14.88 7.33 -28.63
C GLU A 498 13.78 6.27 -28.50
N ILE A 499 14.16 5.02 -28.20
CA ILE A 499 13.20 3.91 -28.06
C ILE A 499 12.25 4.18 -26.88
N CYS A 500 12.77 4.58 -25.72
CA CYS A 500 11.93 4.90 -24.56
C CYS A 500 10.95 6.04 -24.87
N THR A 501 11.39 7.08 -25.59
CA THR A 501 10.54 8.20 -26.00
C THR A 501 9.45 7.75 -26.98
N ARG A 502 9.79 6.92 -27.97
CA ARG A 502 8.82 6.34 -28.92
C ARG A 502 7.79 5.50 -28.18
N SER A 503 8.23 4.57 -27.34
CA SER A 503 7.35 3.72 -26.53
C SER A 503 6.45 4.53 -25.60
N TYR A 504 6.98 5.57 -24.94
CA TYR A 504 6.21 6.45 -24.07
C TYR A 504 5.03 7.08 -24.83
N ARG A 505 5.30 7.69 -25.99
CA ARG A 505 4.26 8.32 -26.82
C ARG A 505 3.20 7.31 -27.25
N ILE A 506 3.60 6.16 -27.77
CA ILE A 506 2.66 5.10 -28.17
C ILE A 506 1.76 4.69 -26.99
N LEU A 507 2.36 4.45 -25.82
CA LEU A 507 1.62 4.02 -24.63
C LEU A 507 0.67 5.11 -24.13
N THR A 508 1.12 6.36 -23.99
CA THR A 508 0.32 7.43 -23.39
C THR A 508 -0.68 8.05 -24.35
N GLU A 509 -0.32 8.24 -25.62
CA GLU A 509 -1.11 9.00 -26.60
C GLU A 509 -2.05 8.09 -27.40
N GLU A 510 -1.67 6.85 -27.70
CA GLU A 510 -2.46 5.94 -28.54
C GLU A 510 -3.17 4.83 -27.76
N VAL A 511 -2.52 4.25 -26.74
CA VAL A 511 -3.14 3.22 -25.87
C VAL A 511 -3.86 3.85 -24.68
N GLY A 512 -3.47 5.07 -24.29
CA GLY A 512 -3.97 5.75 -23.09
C GLY A 512 -3.56 5.01 -21.82
N PHE A 513 -2.35 4.48 -21.78
CA PHE A 513 -1.73 3.83 -20.63
C PHE A 513 -1.28 4.90 -19.61
N PRO A 514 -1.51 4.73 -18.29
CA PRO A 514 -1.06 5.70 -17.29
C PRO A 514 0.47 5.80 -17.27
N PRO A 515 1.08 7.00 -17.42
CA PRO A 515 2.53 7.14 -17.47
C PRO A 515 3.22 6.71 -16.17
N GLU A 516 2.57 6.86 -15.02
CA GLU A 516 3.04 6.39 -13.71
C GLU A 516 3.16 4.87 -13.60
N ASP A 517 2.53 4.10 -14.50
CA ASP A 517 2.60 2.63 -14.54
C ASP A 517 3.62 2.11 -15.59
N ILE A 518 4.33 3.02 -16.26
CA ILE A 518 5.38 2.70 -17.23
C ILE A 518 6.74 2.69 -16.52
N ILE A 519 7.43 1.56 -16.60
CA ILE A 519 8.79 1.36 -16.10
C ILE A 519 9.68 1.10 -17.32
N PHE A 520 10.64 1.98 -17.61
CA PHE A 520 11.60 1.73 -18.67
C PHE A 520 12.77 0.89 -18.16
N ASP A 521 13.18 -0.10 -18.94
CA ASP A 521 14.49 -0.76 -18.80
C ASP A 521 15.37 -0.35 -19.99
N PRO A 522 16.29 0.64 -19.80
CA PRO A 522 17.25 1.04 -20.82
C PRO A 522 18.29 -0.03 -21.17
N ASN A 523 18.19 -1.25 -20.64
CA ASN A 523 19.14 -2.36 -20.70
C ASN A 523 20.46 -2.09 -19.97
N ILE A 524 20.62 -2.72 -18.80
CA ILE A 524 21.93 -2.87 -18.15
C ILE A 524 22.69 -3.98 -18.88
N LEU A 525 23.79 -3.60 -19.54
CA LEU A 525 24.64 -4.52 -20.31
C LEU A 525 25.97 -4.79 -19.58
N THR A 526 26.61 -5.90 -19.91
CA THR A 526 27.86 -6.32 -19.27
C THR A 526 29.04 -5.44 -19.68
N VAL A 527 29.83 -4.98 -18.70
CA VAL A 527 31.08 -4.24 -18.92
C VAL A 527 32.31 -5.10 -18.59
N ALA A 528 33.51 -4.56 -18.83
CA ALA A 528 34.79 -5.25 -18.60
C ALA A 528 34.91 -6.59 -19.35
N THR A 529 34.36 -6.66 -20.57
CA THR A 529 34.41 -7.86 -21.42
C THR A 529 35.71 -7.99 -22.22
N GLY A 530 36.56 -6.96 -22.19
CA GLY A 530 37.74 -6.85 -23.06
C GLY A 530 37.44 -6.37 -24.48
N ILE A 531 36.21 -5.89 -24.74
CA ILE A 531 35.78 -5.32 -26.02
C ILE A 531 35.57 -3.82 -25.79
N GLU A 532 36.24 -2.97 -26.56
CA GLU A 532 36.29 -1.52 -26.33
C GLU A 532 34.91 -0.88 -26.41
N GLU A 533 34.07 -1.34 -27.34
CA GLU A 533 32.71 -0.89 -27.57
C GLU A 533 31.81 -1.08 -26.33
N HIS A 534 32.11 -2.06 -25.47
CA HIS A 534 31.32 -2.36 -24.28
C HIS A 534 31.70 -1.49 -23.07
N ASN A 535 32.84 -0.78 -23.11
CA ASN A 535 33.34 0.01 -21.98
C ASN A 535 32.35 1.11 -21.57
N ALA A 536 31.60 1.66 -22.52
CA ALA A 536 30.66 2.75 -22.27
C ALA A 536 29.29 2.29 -21.77
N PHE A 537 28.98 0.99 -21.72
CA PHE A 537 27.61 0.52 -21.46
C PHE A 537 27.04 0.96 -20.10
N ALA A 538 27.87 0.92 -19.05
CA ALA A 538 27.45 1.34 -17.70
C ALA A 538 27.13 2.84 -17.63
N VAL A 539 28.03 3.69 -18.13
CA VAL A 539 27.82 5.15 -18.16
C VAL A 539 26.68 5.54 -19.11
N ASN A 540 26.53 4.84 -20.24
CA ASN A 540 25.42 5.06 -21.16
C ASN A 540 24.06 4.79 -20.50
N PHE A 541 23.95 3.76 -19.67
CA PHE A 541 22.74 3.50 -18.90
C PHE A 541 22.44 4.62 -17.89
N ILE A 542 23.46 5.07 -17.15
CA ILE A 542 23.33 6.13 -16.15
C ILE A 542 22.88 7.45 -16.81
N GLU A 543 23.48 7.83 -17.93
CA GLU A 543 23.11 9.04 -18.66
C GLU A 543 21.75 8.93 -19.35
N ALA A 544 21.42 7.79 -19.95
CA ALA A 544 20.09 7.55 -20.50
C ALA A 544 19.01 7.62 -19.41
N THR A 545 19.28 7.09 -18.21
CA THR A 545 18.39 7.20 -17.05
C THR A 545 18.13 8.67 -16.71
N ARG A 546 19.17 9.49 -16.59
CA ARG A 546 19.04 10.93 -16.32
C ARG A 546 18.18 11.64 -17.37
N LEU A 547 18.40 11.34 -18.66
CA LEU A 547 17.63 11.93 -19.75
C LEU A 547 16.18 11.47 -19.76
N ILE A 548 15.91 10.18 -19.57
CA ILE A 548 14.56 9.61 -19.49
C ILE A 548 13.78 10.27 -18.35
N LYS A 549 14.37 10.37 -17.16
CA LYS A 549 13.71 11.00 -16.00
C LYS A 549 13.47 12.49 -16.18
N ALA A 550 14.32 13.17 -16.96
CA ALA A 550 14.16 14.60 -17.26
C ALA A 550 13.11 14.88 -18.34
N THR A 551 12.93 13.98 -19.31
CA THR A 551 12.09 14.24 -20.50
C THR A 551 10.75 13.50 -20.48
N LEU A 552 10.66 12.37 -19.79
CA LEU A 552 9.47 11.51 -19.73
C LEU A 552 8.87 11.58 -18.32
N PRO A 553 7.84 12.41 -18.08
CA PRO A 553 7.33 12.65 -16.73
C PRO A 553 6.60 11.42 -16.19
N PHE A 554 6.63 11.26 -14.86
CA PHE A 554 5.95 10.21 -14.07
C PHE A 554 6.45 8.77 -14.26
N CYS A 555 7.06 8.42 -15.40
CA CYS A 555 7.58 7.08 -15.62
C CYS A 555 8.71 6.73 -14.63
N LYS A 556 8.94 5.43 -14.48
CA LYS A 556 10.02 4.88 -13.66
C LYS A 556 11.12 4.30 -14.54
N VAL A 557 12.30 4.10 -13.97
CA VAL A 557 13.41 3.40 -14.60
C VAL A 557 13.83 2.22 -13.72
N SER A 558 14.05 1.07 -14.35
CA SER A 558 14.53 -0.17 -13.76
C SER A 558 15.68 -0.78 -14.57
N GLY A 559 16.25 -1.86 -14.07
CA GLY A 559 17.16 -2.72 -14.82
C GLY A 559 17.64 -3.94 -14.04
N GLY A 560 18.07 -4.97 -14.77
CA GLY A 560 18.75 -6.15 -14.24
C GLY A 560 20.18 -5.84 -13.79
N VAL A 561 20.37 -5.48 -12.52
CA VAL A 561 21.67 -5.00 -12.00
C VAL A 561 22.75 -6.06 -12.11
N SER A 562 22.41 -7.33 -11.89
CA SER A 562 23.36 -8.44 -11.97
C SER A 562 24.06 -8.57 -13.33
N ASN A 563 23.45 -8.08 -14.42
CA ASN A 563 23.98 -8.15 -15.78
C ASN A 563 25.29 -7.35 -15.95
N ILE A 564 25.46 -6.25 -15.18
CA ILE A 564 26.64 -5.38 -15.25
C ILE A 564 27.95 -6.14 -14.99
N SER A 565 27.86 -7.21 -14.21
CA SER A 565 28.99 -7.90 -13.57
C SER A 565 29.28 -9.30 -14.16
N PHE A 566 28.65 -9.68 -15.27
CA PHE A 566 28.77 -11.04 -15.80
C PHE A 566 30.19 -11.45 -16.21
N SER A 567 31.05 -10.51 -16.57
CA SER A 567 32.48 -10.76 -16.84
C SER A 567 33.23 -11.34 -15.63
N PHE A 568 32.71 -11.15 -14.41
CA PHE A 568 33.34 -11.60 -13.15
C PHE A 568 32.58 -12.75 -12.47
N ARG A 569 31.81 -13.55 -13.22
CA ARG A 569 31.13 -14.74 -12.67
C ARG A 569 32.13 -15.64 -11.92
N GLY A 570 31.79 -15.98 -10.68
CA GLY A 570 32.66 -16.74 -9.76
C GLY A 570 33.47 -15.88 -8.78
N ASN A 571 33.60 -14.57 -8.99
CA ASN A 571 34.21 -13.64 -8.03
C ASN A 571 33.14 -12.74 -7.39
N ASN A 572 32.50 -13.24 -6.33
CA ASN A 572 31.38 -12.53 -5.69
C ASN A 572 31.80 -11.19 -5.05
N VAL A 573 33.03 -11.08 -4.54
CA VAL A 573 33.53 -9.84 -3.91
C VAL A 573 33.54 -8.69 -4.91
N VAL A 574 34.09 -8.92 -6.11
CA VAL A 574 34.13 -7.91 -7.16
C VAL A 574 32.72 -7.62 -7.68
N ARG A 575 31.88 -8.64 -7.86
CA ARG A 575 30.50 -8.45 -8.35
C ARG A 575 29.66 -7.60 -7.39
N GLU A 576 29.69 -7.90 -6.09
CA GLU A 576 28.95 -7.17 -5.07
C GLU A 576 29.42 -5.70 -4.97
N ALA A 577 30.73 -5.46 -5.09
CA ALA A 577 31.29 -4.11 -5.17
C ALA A 577 30.80 -3.37 -6.42
N MET A 578 30.81 -4.02 -7.59
CA MET A 578 30.27 -3.45 -8.84
C MET A 578 28.79 -3.11 -8.74
N HIS A 579 27.96 -4.00 -8.19
CA HIS A 579 26.52 -3.75 -8.01
C HIS A 579 26.28 -2.54 -7.11
N THR A 580 26.98 -2.48 -5.98
CA THR A 580 26.85 -1.42 -4.99
C THR A 580 27.27 -0.05 -5.56
N ALA A 581 28.44 0.00 -6.22
CA ALA A 581 28.92 1.22 -6.86
C ALA A 581 28.04 1.67 -8.03
N PHE A 582 27.58 0.73 -8.86
CA PHE A 582 26.66 1.03 -9.96
C PHE A 582 25.34 1.60 -9.46
N LEU A 583 24.71 0.95 -8.47
CA LEU A 583 23.46 1.42 -7.88
C LEU A 583 23.59 2.81 -7.27
N TYR A 584 24.67 3.09 -6.55
CA TYR A 584 24.92 4.42 -5.98
C TYR A 584 24.89 5.53 -7.04
N HIS A 585 25.55 5.32 -8.19
CA HIS A 585 25.56 6.32 -9.27
C HIS A 585 24.25 6.34 -10.07
N ALA A 586 23.66 5.18 -10.35
CA ALA A 586 22.42 5.08 -11.11
C ALA A 586 21.22 5.66 -10.36
N ILE A 587 21.11 5.44 -9.04
CA ILE A 587 20.06 6.02 -8.20
C ILE A 587 20.17 7.55 -8.17
N LYS A 588 21.40 8.09 -8.07
CA LYS A 588 21.62 9.55 -8.19
C LYS A 588 21.24 10.11 -9.55
N ALA A 589 21.31 9.31 -10.61
CA ALA A 589 20.84 9.68 -11.93
C ALA A 589 19.31 9.54 -12.11
N GLY A 590 18.63 8.91 -11.15
CA GLY A 590 17.16 8.78 -11.11
C GLY A 590 16.63 7.36 -11.33
N LEU A 591 17.45 6.33 -11.15
CA LEU A 591 16.99 4.93 -11.13
C LEU A 591 16.04 4.69 -9.94
N ASP A 592 14.78 4.36 -10.22
CA ASP A 592 13.74 4.21 -9.18
C ASP A 592 13.74 2.81 -8.54
N MET A 593 14.08 1.79 -9.31
CA MET A 593 14.00 0.38 -8.89
C MET A 593 15.02 -0.49 -9.63
N GLY A 594 15.25 -1.73 -9.17
CA GLY A 594 16.14 -2.64 -9.87
C GLY A 594 15.99 -4.09 -9.43
N ILE A 595 16.22 -4.99 -10.39
CA ILE A 595 16.23 -6.44 -10.19
C ILE A 595 17.59 -6.83 -9.63
N VAL A 596 17.59 -7.22 -8.36
CA VAL A 596 18.78 -7.41 -7.52
C VAL A 596 18.64 -8.60 -6.60
N ASN A 597 19.76 -9.14 -6.14
CA ASN A 597 19.76 -9.96 -4.94
C ASN A 597 19.66 -9.05 -3.69
N ALA A 598 18.44 -8.80 -3.22
CA ALA A 598 18.17 -7.90 -2.09
C ALA A 598 19.03 -8.22 -0.84
N GLY A 599 19.36 -9.50 -0.62
CA GLY A 599 20.18 -9.95 0.50
C GLY A 599 21.69 -9.72 0.35
N GLN A 600 22.21 -9.32 -0.80
CA GLN A 600 23.65 -9.18 -1.09
C GLN A 600 24.10 -7.76 -1.43
N LEU A 601 23.22 -6.76 -1.31
CA LEU A 601 23.63 -5.37 -1.51
C LEU A 601 24.58 -4.93 -0.39
N GLY A 602 25.78 -4.47 -0.77
CA GLY A 602 26.81 -3.93 0.13
C GLY A 602 26.63 -2.42 0.39
N VAL A 603 27.24 -1.88 1.44
CA VAL A 603 27.21 -0.44 1.74
C VAL A 603 28.33 0.23 0.94
N TYR A 604 28.00 1.29 0.21
CA TYR A 604 28.96 1.93 -0.71
C TYR A 604 30.24 2.40 -0.01
N GLU A 605 30.13 2.96 1.19
CA GLU A 605 31.28 3.43 1.99
C GLU A 605 32.20 2.34 2.51
N GLU A 606 31.72 1.10 2.55
CA GLU A 606 32.47 -0.02 3.08
C GLU A 606 33.21 -0.80 1.99
N ILE A 607 33.04 -0.42 0.72
CA ILE A 607 33.85 -0.96 -0.36
C ILE A 607 35.31 -0.50 -0.14
N PRO A 608 36.29 -1.42 -0.08
CA PRO A 608 37.69 -1.05 0.03
C PRO A 608 38.09 0.00 -1.01
N ARG A 609 38.80 1.06 -0.61
CA ARG A 609 39.03 2.23 -1.47
C ARG A 609 39.76 1.89 -2.77
N ASP A 610 40.71 0.96 -2.69
CA ASP A 610 41.46 0.41 -3.82
C ASP A 610 40.55 -0.34 -4.80
N LEU A 611 39.67 -1.20 -4.31
CA LEU A 611 38.68 -1.89 -5.13
C LEU A 611 37.63 -0.92 -5.70
N LEU A 612 37.19 0.06 -4.93
CA LEU A 612 36.20 1.05 -5.34
C LEU A 612 36.71 1.89 -6.51
N GLU A 613 37.96 2.36 -6.45
CA GLU A 613 38.58 3.12 -7.54
C GLU A 613 38.58 2.30 -8.85
N LEU A 614 39.00 1.03 -8.78
CA LEU A 614 39.04 0.13 -9.94
C LEU A 614 37.64 -0.16 -10.51
N VAL A 615 36.66 -0.36 -9.63
CA VAL A 615 35.27 -0.58 -10.02
C VAL A 615 34.68 0.67 -10.67
N GLU A 616 34.91 1.86 -10.10
CA GLU A 616 34.41 3.11 -10.67
C GLU A 616 35.10 3.47 -11.99
N ASP A 617 36.39 3.18 -12.12
CA ASP A 617 37.12 3.37 -13.38
C ASP A 617 36.45 2.61 -14.53
N VAL A 618 36.00 1.37 -14.27
CA VAL A 618 35.26 0.55 -15.23
C VAL A 618 33.83 1.07 -15.45
N LEU A 619 33.06 1.29 -14.37
CA LEU A 619 31.64 1.66 -14.48
C LEU A 619 31.42 3.04 -15.09
N LEU A 620 32.33 3.98 -14.84
CA LEU A 620 32.23 5.36 -15.34
C LEU A 620 33.14 5.61 -16.54
N ASN A 621 33.80 4.55 -17.04
CA ASN A 621 34.71 4.60 -18.18
C ASN A 621 35.73 5.76 -18.09
N ARG A 622 36.38 5.91 -16.92
CA ARG A 622 37.27 7.06 -16.62
C ARG A 622 38.62 6.98 -17.32
N ARG A 623 39.02 5.77 -17.73
CA ARG A 623 40.34 5.48 -18.29
C ARG A 623 40.29 4.28 -19.24
N PRO A 624 41.16 4.23 -20.27
CA PRO A 624 41.14 3.16 -21.27
C PRO A 624 41.59 1.79 -20.74
N ASP A 625 42.50 1.75 -19.76
CA ASP A 625 43.05 0.52 -19.15
C ASP A 625 42.25 0.03 -17.92
N ALA A 626 41.04 0.54 -17.69
CA ALA A 626 40.22 0.22 -16.51
C ALA A 626 39.92 -1.29 -16.39
N THR A 627 39.52 -1.91 -17.51
CA THR A 627 39.18 -3.33 -17.58
C THR A 627 40.37 -4.21 -17.18
N GLU A 628 41.54 -3.94 -17.75
CA GLU A 628 42.76 -4.72 -17.49
C GLU A 628 43.17 -4.64 -16.02
N ARG A 629 43.10 -3.43 -15.43
CA ARG A 629 43.42 -3.21 -14.00
C ARG A 629 42.46 -3.97 -13.08
N LEU A 630 41.15 -3.90 -13.35
CA LEU A 630 40.16 -4.60 -12.51
C LEU A 630 40.28 -6.12 -12.65
N VAL A 631 40.55 -6.63 -13.86
CA VAL A 631 40.77 -8.07 -14.09
C VAL A 631 42.04 -8.54 -13.36
N ALA A 632 43.15 -7.83 -13.49
CA ALA A 632 44.39 -8.16 -12.78
C ALA A 632 44.18 -8.16 -11.26
N PHE A 633 43.45 -7.17 -10.72
CA PHE A 633 43.10 -7.15 -9.30
C PHE A 633 42.18 -8.32 -8.93
N ALA A 634 41.17 -8.62 -9.75
CA ALA A 634 40.24 -9.72 -9.50
C ALA A 634 40.93 -11.09 -9.46
N GLU A 635 42.04 -11.28 -10.19
CA GLU A 635 42.88 -12.47 -10.10
C GLU A 635 43.60 -12.59 -8.75
N THR A 636 44.02 -11.47 -8.15
CA THR A 636 44.60 -11.47 -6.79
C THR A 636 43.57 -11.74 -5.70
N VAL A 637 42.29 -11.49 -5.98
CA VAL A 637 41.14 -11.71 -5.08
C VAL A 637 40.45 -13.06 -5.35
N ARG A 638 40.96 -13.89 -6.28
CA ARG A 638 40.40 -15.23 -6.54
C ARG A 638 40.44 -16.08 -5.27
N GLN A 639 39.26 -16.38 -4.74
CA GLN A 639 39.08 -17.36 -3.68
C GLN A 639 39.47 -18.75 -4.19
N ASP A 640 40.60 -19.28 -3.70
CA ASP A 640 40.73 -20.72 -3.51
C ASP A 640 39.52 -21.19 -2.70
N GLY A 641 38.91 -22.31 -3.08
CA GLY A 641 37.66 -22.86 -2.55
C GLY A 641 37.64 -23.28 -1.07
N LYS A 642 38.33 -22.56 -0.19
CA LYS A 642 38.05 -22.56 1.25
C LYS A 642 36.95 -21.55 1.51
N ALA A 643 35.90 -21.99 2.22
CA ALA A 643 34.92 -21.09 2.84
C ALA A 643 35.69 -19.92 3.44
N ALA A 644 35.38 -18.69 2.99
CA ALA A 644 36.02 -17.49 3.50
C ALA A 644 36.06 -17.61 5.02
N ALA A 645 37.26 -17.71 5.59
CA ALA A 645 37.41 -17.56 7.03
C ALA A 645 36.74 -16.21 7.34
N ARG A 646 35.69 -16.23 8.16
CA ARG A 646 34.97 -15.02 8.53
C ARG A 646 36.04 -14.01 8.96
N ASP A 647 36.12 -12.89 8.24
CA ASP A 647 37.00 -11.81 8.65
C ASP A 647 36.45 -11.27 9.96
N GLU A 648 37.00 -11.78 11.06
CA GLU A 648 36.66 -11.40 12.43
C GLU A 648 37.61 -10.31 12.95
N SER A 649 38.35 -9.60 12.07
CA SER A 649 39.20 -8.48 12.49
C SER A 649 38.44 -7.41 13.27
N TRP A 650 37.19 -7.13 12.88
CA TRP A 650 36.29 -6.23 13.60
C TRP A 650 35.99 -6.67 15.04
N ARG A 651 36.15 -7.97 15.36
CA ARG A 651 35.99 -8.49 16.73
C ARG A 651 37.07 -8.02 17.69
N GLN A 652 38.18 -7.47 17.19
CA GLN A 652 39.27 -6.94 18.02
C GLN A 652 38.97 -5.54 18.57
N GLY A 653 37.92 -4.88 18.09
CA GLY A 653 37.47 -3.57 18.59
C GLY A 653 36.77 -3.62 19.95
N THR A 654 36.45 -2.45 20.47
CA THR A 654 35.63 -2.27 21.69
C THR A 654 34.21 -2.82 21.51
N VAL A 655 33.51 -3.15 22.61
CA VAL A 655 32.12 -3.63 22.54
C VAL A 655 31.21 -2.64 21.81
N GLU A 656 31.44 -1.34 21.96
CA GLU A 656 30.72 -0.29 21.23
C GLU A 656 30.97 -0.34 19.71
N GLU A 657 32.23 -0.46 19.29
CA GLU A 657 32.60 -0.59 17.87
C GLU A 657 32.04 -1.88 17.26
N ARG A 658 32.05 -2.99 18.00
CA ARG A 658 31.49 -4.27 17.56
C ARG A 658 29.97 -4.22 17.41
N LEU A 659 29.26 -3.63 18.37
CA LEU A 659 27.81 -3.44 18.30
C LEU A 659 27.43 -2.51 17.14
N SER A 660 28.17 -1.41 16.95
CA SER A 660 27.98 -0.49 15.82
C SER A 660 28.23 -1.20 14.48
N HIS A 661 29.31 -1.98 14.37
CA HIS A 661 29.62 -2.76 13.17
C HIS A 661 28.55 -3.80 12.86
N ALA A 662 28.09 -4.53 13.88
CA ALA A 662 27.04 -5.54 13.74
C ALA A 662 25.72 -4.91 13.27
N LEU A 663 25.37 -3.73 13.78
CA LEU A 663 24.19 -2.98 13.33
C LEU A 663 24.32 -2.55 11.87
N VAL A 664 25.40 -1.85 11.48
CA VAL A 664 25.61 -1.37 10.10
C VAL A 664 25.63 -2.51 9.09
N LYS A 665 26.28 -3.64 9.42
CA LYS A 665 26.40 -4.81 8.54
C LYS A 665 25.19 -5.76 8.61
N GLY A 666 24.29 -5.58 9.57
CA GLY A 666 23.18 -6.50 9.79
C GLY A 666 23.60 -7.90 10.27
N ILE A 667 24.71 -8.00 11.03
CA ILE A 667 25.27 -9.25 11.56
C ILE A 667 24.55 -9.62 12.86
N VAL A 668 23.89 -10.77 12.84
CA VAL A 668 23.10 -11.31 13.97
C VAL A 668 23.95 -12.24 14.86
N ASP A 669 25.09 -12.69 14.34
CA ASP A 669 26.04 -13.55 15.04
C ASP A 669 26.75 -12.75 16.13
N TYR A 670 26.99 -13.37 17.29
CA TYR A 670 27.66 -12.79 18.47
C TYR A 670 26.92 -11.66 19.19
N ILE A 671 25.78 -11.19 18.68
CA ILE A 671 25.07 -10.04 19.26
C ILE A 671 24.71 -10.23 20.73
N GLU A 672 24.30 -11.44 21.15
CA GLU A 672 23.97 -11.74 22.54
C GLU A 672 25.20 -11.62 23.46
N THR A 673 26.36 -12.09 22.99
CA THR A 673 27.62 -12.00 23.73
C THR A 673 28.08 -10.55 23.90
N ASP A 674 28.03 -9.75 22.83
CA ASP A 674 28.42 -8.34 22.90
C ASP A 674 27.45 -7.51 23.73
N VAL A 675 26.15 -7.79 23.62
CA VAL A 675 25.13 -7.12 24.42
C VAL A 675 25.26 -7.46 25.91
N GLU A 676 25.64 -8.69 26.27
CA GLU A 676 25.94 -9.07 27.65
C GLU A 676 27.19 -8.37 28.20
N GLU A 677 28.27 -8.30 27.41
CA GLU A 677 29.46 -7.54 27.79
C GLU A 677 29.13 -6.05 28.01
N ALA A 678 28.34 -5.46 27.12
CA ALA A 678 27.84 -4.10 27.28
C ALA A 678 26.94 -3.96 28.52
N ARG A 679 26.05 -4.93 28.80
CA ARG A 679 25.19 -4.91 29.99
C ARG A 679 26.01 -4.90 31.28
N GLN A 680 27.07 -5.70 31.36
CA GLN A 680 28.00 -5.71 32.48
C GLN A 680 28.78 -4.39 32.61
N LYS A 681 29.23 -3.81 31.48
CA LYS A 681 29.97 -2.55 31.43
C LYS A 681 29.12 -1.34 31.84
N TYR A 682 27.89 -1.24 31.35
CA TYR A 682 27.01 -0.09 31.55
C TYR A 682 26.09 -0.21 32.78
N GLY A 683 26.03 -1.39 33.40
CA GLY A 683 25.39 -1.65 34.70
C GLY A 683 23.86 -1.72 34.70
N ALA A 684 23.20 -1.18 33.68
CA ALA A 684 21.75 -1.24 33.49
C ALA A 684 21.44 -1.60 32.03
N PRO A 685 20.57 -2.60 31.75
CA PRO A 685 20.18 -2.97 30.39
C PRO A 685 19.69 -1.79 29.54
N LEU A 686 18.97 -0.85 30.15
CA LEU A 686 18.47 0.35 29.49
C LEU A 686 19.58 1.21 28.89
N ARG A 687 20.71 1.36 29.59
CA ARG A 687 21.85 2.16 29.12
C ARG A 687 22.56 1.56 27.92
N VAL A 688 22.46 0.23 27.73
CA VAL A 688 22.98 -0.44 26.54
C VAL A 688 22.14 -0.09 25.30
N ILE A 689 20.81 0.00 25.49
CA ILE A 689 19.89 0.36 24.42
C ILE A 689 20.08 1.84 24.04
N GLU A 690 20.00 2.76 25.02
CA GLU A 690 20.14 4.20 24.79
C GLU A 690 21.55 4.64 24.38
N GLY A 691 22.57 3.85 24.72
CA GLY A 691 23.98 4.13 24.41
C GLY A 691 24.42 3.48 23.08
N PRO A 692 25.22 2.39 23.13
CA PRO A 692 25.88 1.84 21.95
C PRO A 692 24.93 1.36 20.86
N LEU A 693 23.77 0.81 21.20
CA LEU A 693 22.81 0.32 20.21
C LEU A 693 22.14 1.47 19.44
N MET A 694 21.69 2.53 20.13
CA MET A 694 21.15 3.72 19.48
C MET A 694 22.20 4.50 18.68
N ALA A 695 23.45 4.57 19.17
CA ALA A 695 24.55 5.19 18.41
C ALA A 695 24.78 4.49 17.06
N GLY A 696 24.77 3.14 17.03
CA GLY A 696 24.86 2.38 15.79
C GLY A 696 23.65 2.59 14.87
N MET A 697 22.44 2.69 15.43
CA MET A 697 21.23 2.99 14.65
C MET A 697 21.21 4.41 14.06
N ASN A 698 21.78 5.40 14.76
CA ASN A 698 21.93 6.75 14.22
C ASN A 698 22.87 6.76 13.00
N LEU A 699 23.98 6.02 13.06
CA LEU A 699 24.91 5.87 11.93
C LEU A 699 24.21 5.20 10.72
N VAL A 700 23.41 4.16 10.96
CA VAL A 700 22.55 3.55 9.91
C VAL A 700 21.61 4.59 9.29
N GLY A 701 21.02 5.46 10.12
CA GLY A 701 20.18 6.58 9.67
C GLY A 701 20.93 7.58 8.79
N ASP A 702 22.14 7.98 9.17
CA ASP A 702 22.99 8.90 8.42
C ASP A 702 23.41 8.30 7.05
N LEU A 703 23.77 7.01 7.04
CA LEU A 703 24.12 6.28 5.82
C LEU A 703 22.93 6.15 4.87
N PHE A 704 21.73 5.89 5.41
CA PHE A 704 20.50 5.82 4.62
C PHE A 704 20.09 7.20 4.08
N GLY A 705 20.14 8.25 4.92
CA GLY A 705 19.80 9.62 4.54
C GLY A 705 20.75 10.22 3.50
N SER A 706 22.01 9.76 3.46
CA SER A 706 23.00 10.16 2.46
C SER A 706 22.99 9.31 1.18
N GLY A 707 22.09 8.32 1.08
CA GLY A 707 21.95 7.44 -0.08
C GLY A 707 23.08 6.41 -0.23
N LYS A 708 23.87 6.18 0.83
CA LYS A 708 24.99 5.23 0.87
C LYS A 708 24.58 3.85 1.37
N MET A 709 23.41 3.77 1.99
CA MET A 709 22.73 2.56 2.44
C MET A 709 21.28 2.55 1.91
N PHE A 710 20.76 1.38 1.58
CA PHE A 710 19.43 1.16 1.01
C PHE A 710 18.49 0.51 2.01
N LEU A 711 17.18 0.58 1.74
CA LEU A 711 16.14 0.07 2.64
C LEU A 711 16.34 -1.40 3.10
N PRO A 712 16.74 -2.36 2.23
CA PRO A 712 17.01 -3.73 2.67
C PRO A 712 18.10 -3.84 3.74
N GLN A 713 19.12 -2.98 3.67
CA GLN A 713 20.23 -2.97 4.62
C GLN A 713 19.80 -2.38 5.97
N VAL A 714 18.92 -1.37 5.93
CA VAL A 714 18.27 -0.84 7.14
C VAL A 714 17.40 -1.90 7.81
N ILE A 715 16.66 -2.70 7.03
CA ILE A 715 15.86 -3.83 7.56
C ILE A 715 16.74 -4.86 8.27
N LYS A 716 17.89 -5.22 7.69
CA LYS A 716 18.85 -6.12 8.36
C LYS A 716 19.39 -5.53 9.66
N SER A 717 19.71 -4.23 9.67
CA SER A 717 20.16 -3.51 10.86
C SER A 717 19.10 -3.54 11.96
N ALA A 718 17.84 -3.31 11.60
CA ALA A 718 16.69 -3.40 12.50
C ALA A 718 16.52 -4.81 13.10
N ARG A 719 16.82 -5.88 12.35
CA ARG A 719 16.80 -7.25 12.88
C ARG A 719 17.87 -7.49 13.96
N VAL A 720 19.07 -6.96 13.76
CA VAL A 720 20.16 -7.02 14.77
C VAL A 720 19.73 -6.28 16.03
N MET A 721 19.19 -5.06 15.86
CA MET A 721 18.63 -4.27 16.96
C MET A 721 17.54 -5.04 17.72
N LYS A 722 16.59 -5.65 17.02
CA LYS A 722 15.51 -6.45 17.62
C LYS A 722 16.05 -7.63 18.43
N LYS A 723 17.04 -8.36 17.92
CA LYS A 723 17.65 -9.49 18.65
C LYS A 723 18.42 -9.00 19.89
N ALA A 724 19.17 -7.91 19.77
CA ALA A 724 19.88 -7.30 20.89
C ALA A 724 18.91 -6.88 22.01
N VAL A 725 17.82 -6.19 21.66
CA VAL A 725 16.78 -5.79 22.62
C VAL A 725 16.09 -7.01 23.23
N ALA A 726 15.73 -8.01 22.43
CA ALA A 726 15.11 -9.24 22.92
C ALA A 726 15.96 -9.99 23.94
N TYR A 727 17.30 -9.98 23.79
CA TYR A 727 18.21 -10.53 24.79
C TYR A 727 18.21 -9.73 26.10
N LEU A 728 18.07 -8.41 26.04
CA LEU A 728 18.02 -7.55 27.22
C LEU A 728 16.68 -7.60 27.96
N THR A 729 15.59 -7.95 27.26
CA THR A 729 14.22 -7.98 27.83
C THR A 729 14.09 -8.82 29.10
N PRO A 730 14.60 -10.06 29.20
CA PRO A 730 14.53 -10.83 30.46
C PRO A 730 15.29 -10.18 31.63
N PHE A 731 16.38 -9.43 31.36
CA PHE A 731 17.13 -8.73 32.42
C PHE A 731 16.41 -7.46 32.87
N LEU A 732 15.77 -6.77 31.92
CA LEU A 732 14.85 -5.66 32.19
C LEU A 732 13.67 -6.14 33.07
N GLU A 733 13.14 -7.33 32.80
CA GLU A 733 12.09 -7.96 33.61
C GLU A 733 12.60 -8.50 34.95
N ALA A 734 13.82 -9.03 35.05
CA ALA A 734 14.37 -9.51 36.33
C ALA A 734 14.67 -8.36 37.32
N GLU A 735 14.92 -7.14 36.82
CA GLU A 735 14.97 -5.94 37.65
C GLU A 735 13.59 -5.57 38.24
N LYS A 736 12.49 -5.98 37.60
CA LYS A 736 11.09 -5.84 38.07
C LYS A 736 10.81 -6.68 39.31
N ASP A 737 11.23 -7.95 39.33
CA ASP A 737 10.88 -8.90 40.40
C ASP A 737 11.56 -8.58 41.76
N LYS A 738 12.56 -7.69 41.75
CA LYS A 738 13.21 -7.17 42.97
C LYS A 738 12.44 -6.00 43.61
N ALA A 739 11.48 -5.40 42.91
CA ALA A 739 10.61 -4.33 43.41
C ALA A 739 9.23 -4.93 43.77
N GLY A 740 8.90 -4.96 45.06
CA GLY A 740 7.75 -5.71 45.60
C GLY A 740 6.35 -5.29 45.12
N THR A 741 5.41 -6.22 45.30
CA THR A 741 4.03 -6.29 44.78
C THR A 741 2.99 -5.39 45.48
N THR A 742 2.92 -4.11 45.10
CA THR A 742 1.69 -3.30 45.22
C THR A 742 1.55 -2.40 44.00
N THR A 743 0.49 -2.58 43.19
CA THR A 743 0.34 -1.87 41.91
C THR A 743 -0.20 -0.44 42.09
N HIS A 744 0.41 0.55 41.42
CA HIS A 744 0.09 1.99 41.54
C HIS A 744 -0.89 2.52 40.48
N GLY A 745 -1.43 1.66 39.60
CA GLY A 745 -2.37 2.00 38.52
C GLY A 745 -2.18 1.14 37.27
N LYS A 746 -3.15 1.13 36.36
CA LYS A 746 -3.13 0.39 35.09
C LYS A 746 -2.92 1.34 33.91
N ILE A 747 -1.95 1.07 33.05
CA ILE A 747 -1.54 1.93 31.93
C ILE A 747 -1.62 1.13 30.64
N LEU A 748 -2.29 1.68 29.63
CA LEU A 748 -2.30 1.12 28.28
C LEU A 748 -1.24 1.79 27.44
N LEU A 749 -0.39 1.03 26.76
CA LEU A 749 0.58 1.53 25.79
C LEU A 749 0.27 0.96 24.40
N ALA A 750 0.35 1.80 23.37
CA ALA A 750 0.17 1.40 21.99
C ALA A 750 1.06 2.21 21.05
N THR A 751 1.66 1.55 20.06
CA THR A 751 2.21 2.26 18.89
C THR A 751 1.07 2.40 17.88
N VAL A 752 0.80 3.64 17.48
CA VAL A 752 -0.40 3.99 16.70
C VAL A 752 -0.42 3.34 15.31
N LYS A 753 -1.61 3.26 14.68
CA LYS A 753 -1.80 2.71 13.33
C LYS A 753 -0.81 3.36 12.34
N GLY A 754 -0.26 2.54 11.45
CA GLY A 754 0.74 2.97 10.47
C GLY A 754 2.17 3.03 11.00
N ASP A 755 2.39 2.77 12.29
CA ASP A 755 3.72 2.80 12.89
C ASP A 755 4.09 1.44 13.52
N VAL A 756 5.28 0.96 13.20
CA VAL A 756 5.85 -0.31 13.68
C VAL A 756 6.92 -0.12 14.75
N HIS A 757 7.30 1.12 15.03
CA HIS A 757 8.42 1.40 15.92
C HIS A 757 7.94 1.35 17.39
N ASP A 758 8.29 0.29 18.09
CA ASP A 758 7.87 0.04 19.48
C ASP A 758 9.01 0.00 20.49
N ILE A 759 10.27 0.15 20.10
CA ILE A 759 11.41 0.06 21.02
C ILE A 759 11.24 1.03 22.20
N GLY A 760 10.97 2.31 21.90
CA GLY A 760 10.73 3.33 22.93
C GLY A 760 9.52 3.01 23.82
N LYS A 761 8.43 2.52 23.22
CA LYS A 761 7.22 2.08 23.95
C LYS A 761 7.53 0.92 24.90
N ASN A 762 8.24 -0.10 24.41
CA ASN A 762 8.57 -1.29 25.19
C ASN A 762 9.46 -0.91 26.38
N ILE A 763 10.42 0.00 26.17
CA ILE A 763 11.24 0.57 27.24
C ILE A 763 10.37 1.31 28.27
N VAL A 764 9.47 2.19 27.83
CA VAL A 764 8.52 2.90 28.72
C VAL A 764 7.68 1.90 29.51
N GLY A 765 7.18 0.84 28.86
CA GLY A 765 6.41 -0.23 29.49
C GLY A 765 7.20 -0.94 30.59
N VAL A 766 8.46 -1.29 30.33
CA VAL A 766 9.34 -1.86 31.35
C VAL A 766 9.58 -0.87 32.49
N VAL A 767 9.94 0.38 32.19
CA VAL A 767 10.25 1.40 33.20
C VAL A 767 9.05 1.65 34.12
N LEU A 768 7.83 1.70 33.57
CA LEU A 768 6.59 1.81 34.34
C LEU A 768 6.31 0.54 35.16
N ALA A 769 6.53 -0.64 34.59
CA ALA A 769 6.37 -1.91 35.32
C ALA A 769 7.35 -2.04 36.49
N CYS A 770 8.62 -1.61 36.33
CA CYS A 770 9.62 -1.55 37.41
C CYS A 770 9.26 -0.58 38.54
N ASN A 771 8.32 0.34 38.28
CA ASN A 771 7.77 1.27 39.26
C ASN A 771 6.37 0.85 39.72
N ASN A 772 6.09 -0.46 39.67
CA ASN A 772 4.87 -1.10 40.11
C ASN A 772 3.58 -0.61 39.42
N TYR A 773 3.62 -0.18 38.15
CA TYR A 773 2.40 0.01 37.36
C TYR A 773 2.03 -1.27 36.61
N GLN A 774 0.73 -1.53 36.45
CA GLN A 774 0.26 -2.60 35.56
C GLN A 774 0.23 -2.08 34.13
N VAL A 775 1.14 -2.55 33.28
CA VAL A 775 1.21 -2.12 31.88
C VAL A 775 0.51 -3.12 30.98
N LEU A 776 -0.45 -2.64 30.20
CA LEU A 776 -1.09 -3.38 29.11
C LEU A 776 -0.56 -2.84 27.78
N ASP A 777 0.27 -3.64 27.13
CA ASP A 777 0.86 -3.27 25.85
C ASP A 777 0.06 -3.89 24.69
N LEU A 778 -0.49 -3.05 23.82
CA LEU A 778 -1.24 -3.49 22.64
C LEU A 778 -0.35 -3.80 21.42
N GLY A 779 0.95 -3.53 21.50
CA GLY A 779 1.90 -3.77 20.42
C GLY A 779 1.97 -2.62 19.41
N VAL A 780 2.17 -2.99 18.14
CA VAL A 780 2.42 -2.09 17.01
C VAL A 780 1.26 -2.04 16.03
N MET A 781 1.23 -0.97 15.22
CA MET A 781 0.19 -0.73 14.20
C MET A 781 -1.22 -0.81 14.78
N VAL A 782 -1.40 -0.39 16.04
CA VAL A 782 -2.64 -0.61 16.76
C VAL A 782 -3.70 0.38 16.27
N PRO A 783 -4.84 -0.09 15.75
CA PRO A 783 -5.94 0.77 15.35
C PRO A 783 -6.49 1.58 16.53
N CYS A 784 -6.89 2.82 16.26
CA CYS A 784 -7.51 3.71 17.24
C CYS A 784 -8.66 3.05 18.03
N GLU A 785 -9.50 2.28 17.34
CA GLU A 785 -10.64 1.57 17.94
C GLU A 785 -10.19 0.53 18.97
N THR A 786 -9.20 -0.29 18.64
CA THR A 786 -8.62 -1.28 19.57
C THR A 786 -8.06 -0.62 20.82
N ILE A 787 -7.42 0.56 20.67
CA ILE A 787 -6.91 1.36 21.79
C ILE A 787 -8.06 1.79 22.70
N ILE A 788 -9.11 2.38 22.13
CA ILE A 788 -10.26 2.90 22.89
C ILE A 788 -11.06 1.77 23.54
N GLU A 789 -11.40 0.73 22.78
CA GLU A 789 -12.17 -0.41 23.27
C GLU A 789 -11.43 -1.14 24.38
N THR A 790 -10.13 -1.38 24.20
CA THR A 790 -9.33 -2.06 25.23
C THR A 790 -9.14 -1.17 26.45
N ALA A 791 -8.90 0.13 26.28
CA ALA A 791 -8.80 1.07 27.40
C ALA A 791 -10.09 1.08 28.24
N GLN A 792 -11.25 1.06 27.59
CA GLN A 792 -12.55 1.00 28.26
C GLN A 792 -12.82 -0.35 28.92
N ARG A 793 -12.59 -1.46 28.20
CA ARG A 793 -12.79 -2.83 28.69
C ARG A 793 -11.94 -3.15 29.90
N GLU A 794 -10.68 -2.71 29.88
CA GLU A 794 -9.70 -2.99 30.92
C GLU A 794 -9.70 -1.95 32.05
N HIS A 795 -10.51 -0.90 31.94
CA HIS A 795 -10.58 0.21 32.89
C HIS A 795 -9.19 0.78 33.23
N VAL A 796 -8.46 1.19 32.19
CA VAL A 796 -7.10 1.72 32.33
C VAL A 796 -7.12 3.14 32.88
N ASP A 797 -6.11 3.51 33.65
CA ASP A 797 -6.01 4.83 34.29
C ASP A 797 -5.30 5.86 33.40
N VAL A 798 -4.41 5.41 32.51
CA VAL A 798 -3.66 6.25 31.55
C VAL A 798 -3.52 5.53 30.22
N VAL A 799 -3.62 6.27 29.11
CA VAL A 799 -3.28 5.79 27.76
C VAL A 799 -2.00 6.47 27.29
N GLY A 800 -1.03 5.70 26.79
CA GLY A 800 0.20 6.21 26.20
C GLY A 800 0.33 5.79 24.74
N LEU A 801 0.57 6.78 23.87
CA LEU A 801 0.76 6.58 22.44
C LEU A 801 2.22 6.82 22.06
N SER A 802 2.76 5.91 21.26
CA SER A 802 4.10 6.00 20.67
C SER A 802 4.01 6.19 19.16
N GLY A 803 4.91 7.02 18.62
CA GLY A 803 5.03 7.29 17.19
C GLY A 803 6.39 7.86 16.82
N LEU A 804 6.98 7.32 15.76
CA LEU A 804 8.30 7.68 15.25
C LEU A 804 8.22 8.36 13.89
N ILE A 805 7.21 8.12 13.06
CA ILE A 805 7.11 8.76 11.73
C ILE A 805 6.12 9.92 11.71
N THR A 806 6.28 10.86 10.76
CA THR A 806 5.40 12.03 10.63
C THR A 806 3.91 11.67 10.52
N PRO A 807 3.50 10.64 9.74
CA PRO A 807 2.10 10.21 9.71
C PRO A 807 1.55 9.78 11.08
N SER A 808 2.39 9.22 11.96
CA SER A 808 1.98 8.80 13.31
C SER A 808 1.54 9.97 14.18
N LEU A 809 2.06 11.17 13.92
CA LEU A 809 1.62 12.37 14.64
C LEU A 809 0.17 12.71 14.30
N ASP A 810 -0.22 12.60 13.04
CA ASP A 810 -1.61 12.81 12.63
C ASP A 810 -2.53 11.72 13.19
N GLU A 811 -2.06 10.47 13.23
CA GLU A 811 -2.79 9.37 13.87
C GLU A 811 -2.95 9.60 15.38
N MET A 812 -1.95 10.11 16.09
CA MET A 812 -2.09 10.49 17.50
C MET A 812 -3.14 11.59 17.71
N VAL A 813 -3.23 12.55 16.79
CA VAL A 813 -4.30 13.56 16.81
C VAL A 813 -5.66 12.88 16.57
N HIS A 814 -5.74 11.92 15.64
CA HIS A 814 -6.95 11.14 15.38
C HIS A 814 -7.39 10.38 16.65
N VAL A 815 -6.49 9.62 17.28
CA VAL A 815 -6.78 8.92 18.56
C VAL A 815 -7.26 9.90 19.63
N ALA A 816 -6.63 11.06 19.78
CA ALA A 816 -7.07 12.07 20.74
C ALA A 816 -8.51 12.58 20.46
N ARG A 817 -8.86 12.82 19.19
CA ARG A 817 -10.24 13.21 18.80
C ARG A 817 -11.23 12.09 19.09
N GLU A 818 -10.86 10.85 18.78
CA GLU A 818 -11.72 9.69 18.96
C GLU A 818 -11.92 9.34 20.45
N MET A 819 -10.89 9.47 21.29
CA MET A 819 -11.02 9.38 22.75
C MET A 819 -11.97 10.46 23.30
N ASN A 820 -11.93 11.68 22.74
CA ASN A 820 -12.87 12.74 23.08
C ASN A 820 -14.30 12.40 22.67
N ARG A 821 -14.49 11.90 21.44
CA ARG A 821 -15.78 11.46 20.88
C ARG A 821 -16.39 10.32 21.71
N ALA A 822 -15.56 9.37 22.12
CA ALA A 822 -15.93 8.24 22.97
C ALA A 822 -16.19 8.64 24.44
N GLY A 823 -16.00 9.92 24.79
CA GLY A 823 -16.29 10.43 26.14
C GLY A 823 -15.30 9.95 27.21
N MET A 824 -14.09 9.54 26.84
CA MET A 824 -13.09 9.06 27.79
C MET A 824 -12.61 10.19 28.73
N THR A 825 -12.20 9.81 29.94
CA THR A 825 -11.76 10.73 31.02
C THR A 825 -10.33 10.48 31.52
N VAL A 826 -9.59 9.61 30.84
CA VAL A 826 -8.23 9.19 31.23
C VAL A 826 -7.18 10.12 30.60
N PRO A 827 -6.05 10.42 31.27
CA PRO A 827 -4.98 11.20 30.66
C PRO A 827 -4.32 10.49 29.47
N LEU A 828 -3.78 11.29 28.54
CA LEU A 828 -3.11 10.83 27.34
C LEU A 828 -1.62 11.21 27.35
N LEU A 829 -0.73 10.23 27.28
CA LEU A 829 0.71 10.44 27.12
C LEU A 829 1.10 10.33 25.65
N ILE A 830 1.94 11.25 25.18
CA ILE A 830 2.47 11.29 23.82
C ILE A 830 3.98 11.13 23.89
N GLY A 831 4.53 10.13 23.22
CA GLY A 831 5.97 9.90 23.14
C GLY A 831 6.42 9.37 21.78
N GLY A 832 7.74 9.34 21.59
CA GLY A 832 8.40 8.88 20.37
C GLY A 832 9.22 9.97 19.69
N ALA A 833 10.18 9.57 18.86
CA ALA A 833 11.30 10.44 18.44
C ALA A 833 10.89 11.68 17.63
N THR A 834 9.79 11.61 16.88
CA THR A 834 9.26 12.75 16.10
C THR A 834 8.25 13.60 16.86
N THR A 835 7.86 13.19 18.07
CA THR A 835 6.95 13.96 18.91
C THR A 835 7.69 15.16 19.54
N SER A 836 6.96 16.24 19.82
CA SER A 836 7.53 17.41 20.48
C SER A 836 6.50 18.12 21.35
N LYS A 837 6.97 18.85 22.37
CA LYS A 837 6.11 19.68 23.24
C LYS A 837 5.26 20.68 22.44
N VAL A 838 5.82 21.26 21.38
CA VAL A 838 5.12 22.23 20.52
C VAL A 838 4.02 21.53 19.72
N HIS A 839 4.34 20.42 19.05
CA HIS A 839 3.36 19.69 18.26
C HIS A 839 2.21 19.19 19.14
N THR A 840 2.50 18.59 20.30
CA THR A 840 1.49 18.14 21.25
C THR A 840 0.60 19.29 21.71
N ALA A 841 1.17 20.46 22.03
CA ALA A 841 0.39 21.62 22.47
C ALA A 841 -0.53 22.20 21.37
N VAL A 842 -0.07 22.20 20.11
CA VAL A 842 -0.76 22.87 19.00
C VAL A 842 -1.76 21.95 18.29
N LYS A 843 -1.47 20.65 18.18
CA LYS A 843 -2.25 19.71 17.33
C LYS A 843 -3.01 18.66 18.13
N ILE A 844 -2.38 18.03 19.12
CA ILE A 844 -2.96 16.88 19.83
C ILE A 844 -3.80 17.32 21.03
N ALA A 845 -3.25 18.17 21.91
CA ALA A 845 -3.95 18.63 23.11
C ALA A 845 -5.30 19.32 22.84
N PRO A 846 -5.48 20.12 21.77
CA PRO A 846 -6.80 20.70 21.45
C PRO A 846 -7.87 19.66 21.03
N ALA A 847 -7.45 18.47 20.59
CA ALA A 847 -8.35 17.42 20.16
C ALA A 847 -8.98 16.62 21.30
N TYR A 848 -8.45 16.74 22.53
CA TYR A 848 -8.91 15.97 23.68
C TYR A 848 -9.09 16.84 24.93
N ARG A 849 -10.20 16.64 25.66
CA ARG A 849 -10.56 17.48 26.81
C ARG A 849 -9.76 17.21 28.09
N GLU A 850 -9.17 16.02 28.21
CA GLU A 850 -8.38 15.61 29.38
C GLU A 850 -6.89 15.96 29.23
N PRO A 851 -6.06 15.84 30.28
CA PRO A 851 -4.64 16.16 30.19
C PRO A 851 -3.92 15.34 29.12
N VAL A 852 -3.32 16.04 28.14
CA VAL A 852 -2.41 15.46 27.15
C VAL A 852 -0.98 15.88 27.47
N VAL A 853 -0.05 14.95 27.70
CA VAL A 853 1.31 15.26 28.16
C VAL A 853 2.35 14.64 27.21
N HIS A 854 3.27 15.48 26.73
CA HIS A 854 4.42 15.01 25.95
C HIS A 854 5.53 14.51 26.88
N VAL A 855 5.93 13.25 26.73
CA VAL A 855 6.99 12.60 27.49
C VAL A 855 8.18 12.35 26.56
N LEU A 856 9.27 13.08 26.81
CA LEU A 856 10.43 13.06 25.93
C LEU A 856 11.25 11.77 26.04
N ASP A 857 11.34 11.22 27.25
CA ASP A 857 12.26 10.14 27.58
C ASP A 857 11.55 9.13 28.50
N ALA A 858 11.86 7.85 28.34
CA ALA A 858 11.25 6.78 29.11
C ALA A 858 11.47 6.91 30.62
N SER A 859 12.63 7.41 31.04
CA SER A 859 12.95 7.67 32.45
C SER A 859 12.04 8.72 33.10
N LEU A 860 11.44 9.62 32.30
CA LEU A 860 10.53 10.66 32.78
C LEU A 860 9.08 10.18 32.91
N ALA A 861 8.73 9.06 32.26
CA ALA A 861 7.35 8.56 32.22
C ALA A 861 6.78 8.28 33.61
N VAL A 862 7.58 7.73 34.53
CA VAL A 862 7.18 7.37 35.90
C VAL A 862 6.75 8.60 36.69
N ASN A 863 7.51 9.69 36.60
CA ASN A 863 7.23 10.92 37.34
C ASN A 863 5.95 11.56 36.82
N VAL A 864 5.75 11.58 35.51
CA VAL A 864 4.55 12.12 34.86
C VAL A 864 3.31 11.31 35.27
N VAL A 865 3.37 9.98 35.21
CA VAL A 865 2.25 9.11 35.58
C VAL A 865 1.92 9.27 37.08
N ARG A 866 2.94 9.31 37.95
CA ARG A 866 2.74 9.51 39.39
C ARG A 866 1.98 10.82 39.68
N GLN A 867 2.32 11.90 38.96
CA GLN A 867 1.63 13.19 39.11
C GLN A 867 0.20 13.17 38.54
N LEU A 868 -0.05 12.38 37.48
CA LEU A 868 -1.37 12.25 36.87
C LEU A 868 -2.34 11.35 37.66
N LEU A 869 -1.81 10.43 38.48
CA LEU A 869 -2.58 9.49 39.29
C LEU A 869 -2.61 9.85 40.79
N GLY A 870 -1.75 10.75 41.24
CA GLY A 870 -1.69 11.20 42.63
C GLY A 870 -2.61 12.39 42.95
N ASP A 871 -2.57 12.83 44.21
CA ASP A 871 -3.39 13.93 44.73
C ASP A 871 -3.12 15.27 44.02
N ASP A 872 -1.93 15.44 43.46
CA ASP A 872 -1.50 16.63 42.72
C ASP A 872 -2.04 16.71 41.27
N LYS A 873 -2.88 15.76 40.83
CA LYS A 873 -3.38 15.66 39.44
C LYS A 873 -3.96 16.99 38.92
N THR A 874 -4.78 17.66 39.72
CA THR A 874 -5.44 18.91 39.33
C THR A 874 -4.44 20.04 39.11
N ASP A 875 -3.47 20.18 40.02
CA ASP A 875 -2.44 21.22 39.95
C ASP A 875 -1.46 20.97 38.80
N PHE A 876 -1.06 19.71 38.62
CA PHE A 876 -0.23 19.30 37.49
C PHE A 876 -0.94 19.53 36.15
N SER A 877 -2.20 19.10 36.03
CA SER A 877 -3.01 19.29 34.81
C SER A 877 -3.20 20.76 34.47
N THR A 878 -3.43 21.60 35.47
CA THR A 878 -3.58 23.06 35.31
C THR A 878 -2.27 23.69 34.84
N THR A 879 -1.15 23.25 35.42
CA THR A 879 0.19 23.71 35.04
C THR A 879 0.51 23.35 33.59
N ILE A 880 0.25 22.10 33.18
CA ILE A 880 0.46 21.64 31.80
C ILE A 880 -0.41 22.42 30.82
N ARG A 881 -1.71 22.59 31.11
CA ARG A 881 -2.61 23.37 30.25
C ARG A 881 -2.13 24.80 30.06
N ARG A 882 -1.68 25.44 31.14
CA ARG A 882 -1.09 26.79 31.08
C ARG A 882 0.17 26.84 30.23
N GLN A 883 1.07 25.87 30.37
CA GLN A 883 2.30 25.78 29.55
C GLN A 883 1.98 25.55 28.07
N GLN A 884 1.01 24.69 27.77
CA GLN A 884 0.57 24.43 26.40
C GLN A 884 -0.08 25.66 25.79
N GLU A 885 -0.87 26.40 26.56
CA GLU A 885 -1.49 27.65 26.11
C GLU A 885 -0.44 28.73 25.81
N GLN A 886 0.54 28.90 26.68
CA GLN A 886 1.68 29.79 26.42
C GLN A 886 2.45 29.38 25.15
N THR A 887 2.62 28.07 24.94
CA THR A 887 3.29 27.53 23.75
C THR A 887 2.49 27.80 22.48
N ARG A 888 1.16 27.63 22.52
CA ARG A 888 0.26 27.98 21.41
C ARG A 888 0.30 29.46 21.09
N GLN A 889 0.16 30.33 22.10
CA GLN A 889 0.25 31.79 21.91
C GLN A 889 1.61 32.21 21.36
N ALA A 890 2.70 31.61 21.83
CA ALA A 890 4.03 31.86 21.27
C ALA A 890 4.14 31.41 19.80
N HIS A 891 3.58 30.26 19.45
CA HIS A 891 3.54 29.76 18.07
C HIS A 891 2.68 30.65 17.15
N GLU A 892 1.48 31.03 17.58
CA GLU A 892 0.58 31.94 16.88
C GLU A 892 1.20 33.34 16.71
N SER A 893 1.88 33.87 17.74
CA SER A 893 2.56 35.17 17.67
C SER A 893 3.73 35.18 16.67
N LYS A 894 4.38 34.03 16.44
CA LYS A 894 5.40 33.86 15.40
C LYS A 894 4.78 33.80 13.99
N GLN A 895 3.61 33.18 13.83
CA GLN A 895 2.88 33.19 12.57
C GLN A 895 2.26 34.56 12.27
N SER A 896 1.67 35.25 13.25
CA SER A 896 1.04 36.57 13.08
C SER A 896 2.06 37.69 12.84
N ARG A 897 3.33 37.51 13.26
CA ARG A 897 4.45 38.38 12.85
C ARG A 897 4.78 38.28 11.36
N ARG A 898 4.44 37.19 10.68
CA ARG A 898 4.44 37.15 9.20
C ARG A 898 3.08 37.63 8.72
N ARG A 899 2.91 38.95 8.65
CA ARG A 899 1.79 39.58 7.95
C ARG A 899 1.95 39.30 6.46
N LEU A 900 1.50 38.13 6.02
CA LEU A 900 1.50 37.76 4.61
C LEU A 900 0.48 38.63 3.88
N LEU A 901 0.92 39.28 2.80
CA LEU A 901 0.03 40.05 1.94
C LEU A 901 -0.80 39.08 1.08
N PRO A 902 -2.09 39.35 0.84
CA PRO A 902 -2.85 38.67 -0.20
C PRO A 902 -2.07 38.68 -1.52
N ILE A 903 -2.11 37.59 -2.29
CA ILE A 903 -1.27 37.46 -3.49
C ILE A 903 -1.51 38.60 -4.49
N GLU A 904 -2.72 39.13 -4.58
CA GLU A 904 -3.02 40.31 -5.39
C GLU A 904 -2.30 41.56 -4.88
N GLU A 905 -2.30 41.81 -3.57
CA GLU A 905 -1.57 42.90 -2.92
C GLU A 905 -0.06 42.71 -3.08
N ALA A 906 0.47 41.50 -2.85
CA ALA A 906 1.88 41.20 -3.06
C ALA A 906 2.30 41.42 -4.53
N ARG A 907 1.43 41.07 -5.49
CA ARG A 907 1.65 41.31 -6.93
C ARG A 907 1.51 42.78 -7.31
N LYS A 908 0.62 43.54 -6.66
CA LYS A 908 0.51 45.00 -6.83
C LYS A 908 1.72 45.73 -6.25
N GLN A 909 2.19 45.27 -5.10
CA GLN A 909 3.39 45.76 -4.42
C GLN A 909 4.68 45.16 -4.99
N LYS A 910 4.62 44.45 -6.13
CA LYS A 910 5.82 44.03 -6.83
C LYS A 910 6.69 45.28 -7.07
N PRO A 911 7.99 45.24 -6.78
CA PRO A 911 8.87 46.32 -7.17
C PRO A 911 8.75 46.52 -8.68
N ALA A 912 8.37 47.72 -9.11
CA ALA A 912 8.30 48.06 -10.52
C ALA A 912 9.73 48.30 -11.03
N ILE A 913 10.49 47.22 -11.20
CA ILE A 913 11.86 47.29 -11.67
C ILE A 913 11.83 47.50 -13.19
N ASN A 914 12.23 48.68 -13.63
CA ASN A 914 12.43 48.96 -15.04
C ASN A 914 13.83 48.47 -15.44
N TRP A 915 13.90 47.20 -15.85
CA TRP A 915 15.13 46.61 -16.36
C TRP A 915 15.42 47.14 -17.76
N THR A 916 16.04 48.32 -17.86
CA THR A 916 16.61 48.78 -19.14
C THR A 916 17.93 48.05 -19.37
N ALA A 917 18.25 47.72 -20.64
CA ALA A 917 19.50 47.03 -20.97
C ALA A 917 20.77 47.82 -20.55
N ALA A 918 20.64 49.12 -20.28
CA ALA A 918 21.71 49.98 -19.81
C ALA A 918 21.92 49.95 -18.28
N ASP A 919 20.90 49.54 -17.51
CA ASP A 919 20.88 49.60 -16.04
C ASP A 919 21.13 48.25 -15.35
N ILE A 920 21.39 47.18 -16.13
CA ILE A 920 21.76 45.87 -15.58
C ILE A 920 23.29 45.80 -15.53
N PRO A 921 23.93 46.02 -14.36
CA PRO A 921 25.35 45.80 -14.24
C PRO A 921 25.63 44.31 -14.47
N GLN A 922 26.52 44.02 -15.42
CA GLN A 922 27.06 42.69 -15.56
C GLN A 922 27.96 42.44 -14.33
N PRO A 923 27.73 41.36 -13.55
CA PRO A 923 28.64 41.01 -12.47
C PRO A 923 30.04 40.81 -13.04
N GLU A 924 31.08 41.08 -12.25
CA GLU A 924 32.48 40.89 -12.68
C GLU A 924 32.76 39.48 -13.24
N PHE A 925 31.90 38.52 -12.89
CA PHE A 925 31.98 37.17 -13.37
C PHE A 925 30.60 36.55 -13.54
N LEU A 926 30.38 35.89 -14.68
CA LEU A 926 29.21 35.08 -14.98
C LEU A 926 29.64 33.62 -15.03
N GLY A 927 29.07 32.77 -14.15
CA GLY A 927 29.40 31.35 -14.05
C GLY A 927 29.74 30.92 -12.63
N VAL A 928 30.42 29.78 -12.48
CA VAL A 928 30.90 29.27 -11.18
C VAL A 928 32.37 29.68 -10.96
N ARG A 929 32.65 30.45 -9.91
CA ARG A 929 34.02 30.84 -9.54
C ARG A 929 34.49 29.95 -8.41
N VAL A 930 35.39 29.03 -8.72
CA VAL A 930 36.01 28.17 -7.71
C VAL A 930 37.12 28.97 -7.03
N ILE A 931 36.99 29.19 -5.72
CA ILE A 931 38.08 29.71 -4.88
C ILE A 931 38.77 28.47 -4.30
N ALA A 932 39.79 27.98 -5.00
CA ALA A 932 40.48 26.74 -4.62
C ALA A 932 41.24 26.87 -3.30
N ASP A 933 41.74 28.07 -2.99
CA ASP A 933 42.54 28.37 -1.82
C ASP A 933 41.89 29.48 -0.97
N MET A 934 40.96 29.10 -0.09
CA MET A 934 40.32 29.99 0.88
C MET A 934 40.88 29.73 2.28
N PRO A 935 41.55 30.70 2.93
CA PRO A 935 42.04 30.52 4.30
C PRO A 935 40.87 30.26 5.27
N LEU A 936 40.92 29.14 6.01
CA LEU A 936 39.89 28.77 6.99
C LEU A 936 39.64 29.86 8.03
N ALA A 937 40.66 30.64 8.39
CA ALA A 937 40.54 31.73 9.36
C ALA A 937 39.57 32.83 8.89
N GLU A 938 39.49 33.10 7.58
CA GLU A 938 38.55 34.06 7.03
C GLU A 938 37.13 33.50 7.00
N LEU A 939 36.98 32.19 6.71
CA LEU A 939 35.70 31.49 6.75
C LEU A 939 35.10 31.47 8.15
N VAL A 940 35.89 31.25 9.20
CA VAL A 940 35.40 31.19 10.59
C VAL A 940 34.63 32.45 10.98
N SER A 941 35.07 33.63 10.51
CA SER A 941 34.44 34.91 10.83
C SER A 941 33.06 35.10 10.19
N VAL A 942 32.74 34.34 9.15
CA VAL A 942 31.48 34.42 8.40
C VAL A 942 30.55 33.22 8.64
N ILE A 943 30.95 32.27 9.48
CA ILE A 943 30.08 31.16 9.90
C ILE A 943 29.02 31.69 10.87
N ASP A 944 27.75 31.47 10.55
CA ASP A 944 26.66 31.62 11.53
C ASP A 944 26.64 30.40 12.46
N TRP A 945 27.09 30.60 13.69
CA TRP A 945 27.16 29.56 14.72
C TRP A 945 25.82 29.30 15.42
N THR A 946 24.82 30.14 15.19
CA THR A 946 23.51 30.08 15.87
C THR A 946 22.83 28.71 15.80
N PRO A 947 22.82 28.00 14.65
CA PRO A 947 22.19 26.68 14.55
C PRO A 947 22.85 25.64 15.47
N PHE A 948 24.17 25.71 15.67
CA PHE A 948 24.92 24.79 16.52
C PHE A 948 24.61 24.99 18.00
N PHE A 949 24.47 26.24 18.44
CA PHE A 949 24.06 26.54 19.82
C PHE A 949 22.64 26.02 20.13
N HIS A 950 21.73 26.06 19.16
CA HIS A 950 20.41 25.47 19.29
C HIS A 950 20.45 23.94 19.39
N ALA A 951 21.25 23.28 18.54
CA ALA A 951 21.38 21.83 18.53
C ALA A 951 22.07 21.27 19.79
N TRP A 952 23.01 22.01 20.37
CA TRP A 952 23.75 21.62 21.57
C TRP A 952 23.14 22.12 22.88
N GLU A 953 21.97 22.74 22.83
CA GLU A 953 21.27 23.33 23.98
C GLU A 953 22.11 24.33 24.80
N LEU A 954 23.16 24.89 24.19
CA LEU A 954 24.02 25.89 24.83
C LEU A 954 23.31 27.24 24.82
N LYS A 955 22.75 27.62 25.98
CA LYS A 955 22.19 28.96 26.19
C LYS A 955 23.29 29.95 26.56
N GLY A 956 23.83 30.66 25.56
CA GLY A 956 24.76 31.78 25.73
C GLY A 956 24.50 32.86 24.68
N ARG A 957 24.52 34.14 25.10
CA ARG A 957 24.28 35.31 24.24
C ARG A 957 25.39 35.56 23.23
#